data_AF-A0A921FA45-F1
#
_entry.id   AF-A0A921FA45-F1
#
_cell.length_a   1.000
_cell.length_b   1.000
_cell.length_c   1.000
_cell.angle_alpha   90.00
_cell.angle_beta   90.00
_cell.angle_gamma   90.00
#
_symmetry.space_group_name_H-M   'P 1'
#
loop_
_entity.id
_entity.type
_entity.pdbx_description
1 polymer ?
#
loop_
_entity_poly.entity_id
_entity_poly.type
_entity_poly.pdbx_seq_one_letter_code
_entity_poly.pdbx_strand_id
1 'polypeptide(L)'
;MQTKTKVRLLTTLTFGAALAIGTTANAASPGRPDKLLHVDPATATTFEAENAIDQTNVTIENKPAASQGKNVGGIYNSSEVGYPMKFAADGKYKVTIRWAVGKGGTTKDIANILLDGTKVDSLTGNYTGGWGDKADQWKEVTTEVNVTKGVHSLGIHATTSGFNIDKVSVQRVGDYTPVSTTKKSHAPIIRLRGVHNTLTSTELSQSQIWYNQDTQIQNKITRQSPLNLTLTDRTDVPTIYIDPSKKGQTFLGMGTSMEGSTIANLSKMSTFERRRILRNLVDPVHGAGMTMFRICIGTSDFTGDDFYTYYDHKPAGYGNQDGYDTQTPAKDMHPDWYNRTGNGFSIKKDEQNGTIDVIQELMQEARIVGVKNQVKLFASSWSAPGWMKEPTQNTGSDNYKPNDLLIKGGKLRDDMVDNLARYEVRFLEEYAKKGIKIYGLTIQNEPQNETVYPSMLVNAEQNGRVAVKIRQYAAQSPVLRRMGISHPKIWAFDHNFSKGQAYMDEMFAKVPEAKRAISGTAFHDYDGEPTAMNSVLKKYQNQIPGFSVNLTERSVWGTKGADRILQYFRNGAQSYNSWVTMLDSNTSPTKFPWKVDPTLLIKDPANRNYWTTPEYYVMGQFGRYVRPGMKVISSTYGSTDSITNAVFYDQFRHSYVMVAVNQTLEPQQFKAQFHGKQFLATTPAKNVATYSWHE
;
A
#
# COMPACT_ATOMS: atom_id res chain seq x y z
N MET A 1 -61.14 -39.18 -28.54
CA MET A 1 -61.28 -39.35 -27.08
C MET A 1 -60.40 -38.33 -26.37
N GLN A 2 -61.01 -37.68 -25.37
CA GLN A 2 -60.51 -36.75 -24.34
C GLN A 2 -59.01 -36.85 -24.01
N THR A 3 -58.25 -35.83 -23.59
CA THR A 3 -58.45 -34.47 -23.06
C THR A 3 -57.05 -33.80 -23.02
N LYS A 4 -56.97 -32.46 -23.04
CA LYS A 4 -56.22 -31.61 -22.06
C LYS A 4 -55.86 -30.22 -22.64
N THR A 5 -56.66 -29.26 -22.17
CA THR A 5 -56.27 -27.99 -21.53
C THR A 5 -55.27 -27.03 -22.23
N LYS A 6 -55.88 -26.12 -23.01
CA LYS A 6 -55.72 -24.65 -23.08
C LYS A 6 -54.68 -23.99 -22.14
N VAL A 7 -53.72 -23.19 -22.61
CA VAL A 7 -53.73 -21.87 -23.30
C VAL A 7 -53.20 -20.78 -22.36
N ARG A 8 -52.24 -20.03 -22.91
CA ARG A 8 -51.60 -18.80 -22.41
C ARG A 8 -52.59 -17.79 -21.82
N LEU A 9 -52.17 -17.08 -20.78
CA LEU A 9 -52.60 -15.71 -20.54
C LEU A 9 -51.43 -14.86 -20.01
N LEU A 10 -51.24 -13.70 -20.63
CA LEU A 10 -50.59 -12.54 -20.03
C LEU A 10 -51.51 -12.03 -18.92
N THR A 11 -50.93 -11.71 -17.76
CA THR A 11 -51.60 -10.86 -16.78
C THR A 11 -50.58 -10.01 -16.03
N THR A 12 -50.66 -8.72 -16.26
CA THR A 12 -50.30 -7.66 -15.32
C THR A 12 -51.11 -7.85 -14.03
N LEU A 13 -50.45 -7.92 -12.88
CA LEU A 13 -51.11 -7.77 -11.59
C LEU A 13 -50.17 -7.09 -10.59
N THR A 14 -50.65 -5.92 -10.18
CA THR A 14 -50.44 -5.19 -8.92
C THR A 14 -50.17 -6.09 -7.72
N PHE A 15 -49.12 -5.77 -6.94
CA PHE A 15 -49.03 -6.12 -5.53
C PHE A 15 -49.02 -4.84 -4.69
N GLY A 16 -50.19 -4.49 -4.17
CA GLY A 16 -50.33 -3.71 -2.96
C GLY A 16 -50.41 -4.67 -1.78
N ALA A 17 -49.39 -4.69 -0.94
CA ALA A 17 -49.48 -5.13 0.44
C ALA A 17 -48.58 -4.20 1.25
N ALA A 18 -49.22 -3.20 1.86
CA ALA A 18 -48.60 -2.30 2.80
C ALA A 18 -48.20 -3.10 4.05
N LEU A 19 -46.90 -3.35 4.21
CA LEU A 19 -46.33 -3.70 5.51
C LEU A 19 -45.83 -2.40 6.12
N ALA A 20 -46.58 -1.91 7.11
CA ALA A 20 -46.24 -0.75 7.92
C ALA A 20 -44.90 -1.01 8.63
N ILE A 21 -43.82 -0.41 8.12
CA ILE A 21 -42.59 -0.25 8.90
C ILE A 21 -42.84 0.97 9.77
N GLY A 22 -43.30 0.71 11.00
CA GLY A 22 -43.43 1.72 12.02
C GLY A 22 -42.10 2.43 12.21
N THR A 23 -42.09 3.73 11.91
CA THR A 23 -41.05 4.64 12.38
C THR A 23 -41.17 4.73 13.89
N THR A 24 -40.51 3.84 14.62
CA THR A 24 -40.13 4.16 15.99
C THR A 24 -39.04 5.21 15.89
N ALA A 25 -39.45 6.48 16.00
CA ALA A 25 -38.56 7.49 16.53
C ALA A 25 -37.91 6.88 17.78
N ASN A 26 -36.58 6.74 17.77
CA ASN A 26 -35.88 6.41 19.00
C ASN A 26 -36.20 7.54 19.97
N ALA A 27 -37.09 7.24 20.92
CA ALA A 27 -37.35 8.06 22.08
C ALA A 27 -35.99 8.40 22.70
N ALA A 28 -35.80 9.67 23.02
CA ALA A 28 -34.73 10.09 23.90
C ALA A 28 -34.73 9.16 25.12
N SER A 29 -33.62 8.46 25.34
CA SER A 29 -33.47 7.62 26.54
C SER A 29 -33.67 8.51 27.77
N PRO A 30 -34.62 8.18 28.66
CA PRO A 30 -34.82 8.94 29.89
C PRO A 30 -33.60 8.74 30.80
N GLY A 31 -32.99 9.85 31.23
CA GLY A 31 -32.08 9.94 32.38
C GLY A 31 -30.86 9.00 32.39
N ARG A 32 -29.74 9.44 31.82
CA ARG A 32 -28.40 9.00 32.28
C ARG A 32 -27.72 10.20 32.95
N PRO A 33 -27.31 10.13 34.22
CA PRO A 33 -26.57 11.22 34.84
C PRO A 33 -25.23 11.43 34.14
N ASP A 34 -24.83 12.69 33.96
CA ASP A 34 -23.54 13.17 33.44
C ASP A 34 -22.36 12.75 34.35
N LYS A 35 -22.13 11.45 34.54
CA LYS A 35 -21.14 10.92 35.50
C LYS A 35 -19.75 10.78 34.87
N LEU A 36 -19.18 11.90 34.43
CA LEU A 36 -17.77 11.96 34.06
C LEU A 36 -16.91 11.44 35.22
N LEU A 37 -16.09 10.42 34.99
CA LEU A 37 -15.26 9.81 36.03
C LEU A 37 -14.02 10.67 36.26
N HIS A 38 -13.72 11.05 37.51
CA HIS A 38 -12.58 11.93 37.81
C HIS A 38 -11.36 11.11 38.22
N VAL A 39 -10.23 11.29 37.53
CA VAL A 39 -8.97 10.62 37.86
C VAL A 39 -8.09 11.57 38.67
N ASP A 40 -7.83 11.19 39.92
CA ASP A 40 -6.93 11.89 40.82
C ASP A 40 -5.46 11.56 40.47
N PRO A 41 -4.59 12.56 40.22
CA PRO A 41 -3.17 12.33 39.99
C PRO A 41 -2.39 11.87 41.23
N ALA A 42 -2.93 12.06 42.45
CA ALA A 42 -2.24 11.73 43.70
C ALA A 42 -2.50 10.29 44.18
N THR A 43 -3.62 9.68 43.77
CA THR A 43 -4.04 8.35 44.26
C THR A 43 -4.57 7.47 43.13
N ALA A 44 -4.51 6.16 43.30
CA ALA A 44 -5.13 5.23 42.35
C ALA A 44 -6.65 5.38 42.40
N THR A 45 -7.26 5.79 41.30
CA THR A 45 -8.72 5.91 41.20
C THR A 45 -9.30 4.63 40.60
N THR A 46 -10.21 3.97 41.31
CA THR A 46 -10.84 2.73 40.86
C THR A 46 -12.33 2.95 40.60
N PHE A 47 -12.81 2.42 39.48
CA PHE A 47 -14.19 2.49 39.03
C PHE A 47 -14.72 1.09 38.80
N GLU A 48 -15.88 0.78 39.37
CA GLU A 48 -16.59 -0.47 39.05
C GLU A 48 -17.03 -0.47 37.58
N ALA A 49 -16.98 -1.63 36.93
CA ALA A 49 -17.20 -1.73 35.49
C ALA A 49 -18.61 -1.33 35.08
N GLU A 50 -19.61 -1.58 35.94
CA GLU A 50 -20.99 -1.17 35.68
C GLU A 50 -21.19 0.35 35.64
N ASN A 51 -20.19 1.13 36.06
CA ASN A 51 -20.19 2.58 35.94
C ASN A 51 -19.77 3.06 34.53
N ALA A 52 -19.51 2.17 33.58
CA ALA A 52 -19.28 2.55 32.20
C ALA A 52 -20.50 3.32 31.64
N ILE A 53 -20.22 4.46 30.99
CA ILE A 53 -21.26 5.34 30.46
C ILE A 53 -21.70 4.86 29.07
N ASP A 54 -20.73 4.39 28.27
CA ASP A 54 -20.97 3.86 26.94
C ASP A 54 -20.98 2.34 27.02
N GLN A 55 -22.13 1.72 26.75
CA GLN A 55 -22.32 0.29 26.87
C GLN A 55 -23.17 -0.19 25.70
N THR A 56 -22.61 -1.08 24.88
CA THR A 56 -23.27 -1.67 23.72
C THR A 56 -23.22 -3.18 23.82
N ASN A 57 -24.39 -3.84 23.75
CA ASN A 57 -24.52 -5.30 23.80
C ASN A 57 -23.85 -5.94 25.04
N VAL A 58 -24.10 -5.39 26.23
CA VAL A 58 -23.60 -5.93 27.51
C VAL A 58 -24.73 -6.00 28.54
N THR A 59 -24.53 -6.80 29.60
CA THR A 59 -25.48 -6.97 30.71
C THR A 59 -24.78 -6.68 32.03
N ILE A 60 -25.47 -5.99 32.95
CA ILE A 60 -24.97 -5.80 34.32
C ILE A 60 -25.39 -7.00 35.16
N GLU A 61 -24.43 -7.74 35.72
CA GLU A 61 -24.66 -8.95 36.51
C GLU A 61 -24.35 -8.68 37.99
N ASN A 62 -25.09 -9.31 38.90
CA ASN A 62 -24.83 -9.23 40.34
C ASN A 62 -24.07 -10.49 40.80
N LYS A 63 -22.80 -10.34 41.20
CA LYS A 63 -21.89 -11.48 41.50
C LYS A 63 -21.05 -11.25 42.78
N PRO A 64 -21.69 -11.03 43.95
CA PRO A 64 -21.04 -10.56 45.18
C PRO A 64 -19.95 -11.49 45.73
N ALA A 65 -20.00 -12.79 45.46
CA ALA A 65 -19.00 -13.75 45.93
C ALA A 65 -17.64 -13.65 45.20
N ALA A 66 -17.58 -13.03 44.01
CA ALA A 66 -16.38 -13.08 43.14
C ALA A 66 -15.94 -11.73 42.57
N SER A 67 -16.87 -10.82 42.26
CA SER A 67 -16.60 -9.41 41.92
C SER A 67 -16.67 -8.48 43.12
N GLN A 68 -17.05 -8.97 44.31
CA GLN A 68 -17.34 -8.12 45.47
C GLN A 68 -18.42 -7.07 45.19
N GLY A 69 -19.28 -7.31 44.20
CA GLY A 69 -20.30 -6.34 43.75
C GLY A 69 -21.01 -6.77 42.46
N LYS A 70 -21.26 -5.81 41.57
CA LYS A 70 -21.74 -6.08 40.21
C LYS A 70 -20.55 -6.23 39.26
N ASN A 71 -20.81 -6.66 38.02
CA ASN A 71 -19.84 -6.65 36.94
C ASN A 71 -20.55 -6.41 35.60
N VAL A 72 -19.76 -6.17 34.55
CA VAL A 72 -20.26 -6.13 33.17
C VAL A 72 -20.02 -7.48 32.50
N GLY A 73 -21.10 -8.21 32.25
CA GLY A 73 -21.14 -9.49 31.57
C GLY A 73 -22.01 -9.46 30.31
N GLY A 74 -22.50 -10.63 29.87
CA GLY A 74 -23.22 -10.74 28.60
C GLY A 74 -22.48 -10.16 27.39
N ILE A 75 -21.14 -10.18 27.43
CA ILE A 75 -20.29 -9.57 26.40
C ILE A 75 -20.24 -10.48 25.17
N TYR A 76 -20.60 -9.93 24.01
CA TYR A 76 -20.53 -10.59 22.71
C TYR A 76 -19.39 -10.01 21.88
N ASN A 77 -19.01 -10.68 20.79
CA ASN A 77 -18.16 -10.08 19.78
C ASN A 77 -18.74 -8.72 19.35
N SER A 78 -17.89 -7.68 19.26
CA SER A 78 -18.23 -6.27 19.01
C SER A 78 -18.95 -5.51 20.13
N SER A 79 -19.13 -6.11 21.31
CA SER A 79 -19.59 -5.35 22.48
C SER A 79 -18.57 -4.29 22.89
N GLU A 80 -19.07 -3.16 23.38
CA GLU A 80 -18.26 -2.01 23.78
C GLU A 80 -18.60 -1.59 25.21
N VAL A 81 -17.56 -1.30 26.00
CA VAL A 81 -17.66 -0.76 27.36
C VAL A 81 -16.73 0.44 27.47
N GLY A 82 -17.28 1.63 27.69
CA GLY A 82 -16.58 2.90 27.62
C GLY A 82 -16.70 3.75 28.88
N TYR A 83 -15.57 4.31 29.30
CA TYR A 83 -15.39 5.11 30.50
C TYR A 83 -14.82 6.48 30.08
N PRO A 84 -15.66 7.51 29.92
CA PRO A 84 -15.17 8.87 29.81
C PRO A 84 -14.62 9.32 31.16
N MET A 85 -13.34 9.71 31.16
CA MET A 85 -12.56 10.05 32.34
C MET A 85 -11.94 11.44 32.21
N LYS A 86 -11.99 12.23 33.26
CA LYS A 86 -11.34 13.54 33.38
C LYS A 86 -10.04 13.41 34.17
N PHE A 87 -8.92 13.57 33.49
CA PHE A 87 -7.58 13.59 34.06
C PHE A 87 -7.24 15.02 34.52
N ALA A 88 -6.84 15.17 35.79
CA ALA A 88 -6.57 16.49 36.35
C ALA A 88 -5.17 17.06 35.98
N ALA A 89 -4.27 16.22 35.46
CA ALA A 89 -2.91 16.58 35.09
C ALA A 89 -2.46 15.81 33.83
N ASP A 90 -1.46 16.36 33.13
CA ASP A 90 -0.70 15.59 32.15
C ASP A 90 0.12 14.53 32.90
N GLY A 91 0.28 13.35 32.32
CA GLY A 91 1.02 12.29 32.99
C GLY A 91 1.10 11.00 32.21
N LYS A 92 2.04 10.17 32.63
CA LYS A 92 2.02 8.73 32.35
C LYS A 92 1.12 8.08 33.40
N TYR A 93 0.14 7.32 32.96
CA TYR A 93 -0.83 6.63 33.81
C TYR A 93 -0.78 5.13 33.56
N LYS A 94 -0.87 4.33 34.62
CA LYS A 94 -1.21 2.91 34.54
C LYS A 94 -2.73 2.78 34.50
N VAL A 95 -3.23 2.03 33.52
CA VAL A 95 -4.63 1.60 33.43
C VAL A 95 -4.64 0.10 33.69
N THR A 96 -5.29 -0.31 34.77
CA THR A 96 -5.44 -1.70 35.19
C THR A 96 -6.88 -2.13 35.00
N ILE A 97 -7.11 -3.19 34.24
CA ILE A 97 -8.46 -3.74 34.02
C ILE A 97 -8.51 -5.13 34.64
N ARG A 98 -9.44 -5.34 35.56
CA ARG A 98 -9.76 -6.66 36.14
C ARG A 98 -10.89 -7.31 35.35
N TRP A 99 -10.65 -8.51 34.85
CA TRP A 99 -11.59 -9.23 33.98
C TRP A 99 -11.54 -10.74 34.22
N ALA A 100 -12.64 -11.43 33.89
CA ALA A 100 -12.79 -12.86 34.11
C ALA A 100 -12.16 -13.68 32.97
N VAL A 101 -11.37 -14.70 33.31
CA VAL A 101 -10.62 -15.57 32.38
C VAL A 101 -10.95 -17.04 32.65
N GLY A 102 -11.27 -17.79 31.59
CA GLY A 102 -11.62 -19.21 31.68
C GLY A 102 -10.42 -20.13 31.97
N LYS A 103 -10.70 -21.35 32.46
CA LYS A 103 -9.69 -22.42 32.63
C LYS A 103 -9.62 -23.30 31.37
N GLY A 104 -8.42 -23.45 30.79
CA GLY A 104 -8.16 -24.28 29.60
C GLY A 104 -8.48 -23.62 28.26
N GLY A 105 -7.75 -24.00 27.20
CA GLY A 105 -7.85 -23.43 25.85
C GLY A 105 -6.62 -22.61 25.41
N THR A 106 -6.54 -22.30 24.10
CA THR A 106 -5.49 -21.45 23.52
C THR A 106 -5.78 -19.98 23.84
N THR A 107 -4.84 -19.31 24.49
CA THR A 107 -4.88 -17.88 24.80
C THR A 107 -5.07 -17.05 23.52
N LYS A 108 -6.08 -16.17 23.48
CA LYS A 108 -6.34 -15.25 22.36
C LYS A 108 -6.63 -13.84 22.87
N ASP A 109 -6.46 -12.85 22.01
CA ASP A 109 -6.97 -11.49 22.25
C ASP A 109 -8.49 -11.53 22.23
N ILE A 110 -9.10 -11.29 23.39
CA ILE A 110 -10.55 -11.35 23.59
C ILE A 110 -11.21 -9.97 23.59
N ALA A 111 -10.42 -8.91 23.82
CA ALA A 111 -10.84 -7.53 23.67
C ALA A 111 -9.64 -6.60 23.42
N ASN A 112 -9.88 -5.49 22.73
CA ASN A 112 -8.94 -4.38 22.61
C ASN A 112 -9.21 -3.36 23.73
N ILE A 113 -8.14 -2.90 24.37
CA ILE A 113 -8.18 -1.75 25.27
C ILE A 113 -7.84 -0.51 24.43
N LEU A 114 -8.72 0.46 24.41
CA LEU A 114 -8.64 1.66 23.59
C LEU A 114 -8.56 2.90 24.49
N LEU A 115 -7.67 3.84 24.19
CA LEU A 115 -7.71 5.19 24.74
C LEU A 115 -7.98 6.17 23.59
N ASP A 116 -9.05 6.94 23.69
CA ASP A 116 -9.56 7.84 22.65
C ASP A 116 -9.70 7.16 21.27
N GLY A 117 -10.09 5.88 21.29
CA GLY A 117 -10.24 5.06 20.08
C GLY A 117 -8.93 4.48 19.53
N THR A 118 -7.78 4.71 20.16
CA THR A 118 -6.49 4.10 19.82
C THR A 118 -6.24 2.87 20.68
N LYS A 119 -5.93 1.73 20.07
CA LYS A 119 -5.57 0.51 20.83
C LYS A 119 -4.26 0.73 21.59
N VAL A 120 -4.34 0.62 22.91
CA VAL A 120 -3.20 0.75 23.84
C VAL A 120 -2.75 -0.61 24.40
N ASP A 121 -3.65 -1.60 24.44
CA ASP A 121 -3.34 -2.98 24.85
C ASP A 121 -4.47 -3.95 24.44
N SER A 122 -4.38 -5.22 24.83
CA SER A 122 -5.41 -6.25 24.70
C SER A 122 -5.73 -6.90 26.04
N LEU A 123 -6.96 -7.38 26.19
CA LEU A 123 -7.27 -8.45 27.14
C LEU A 123 -6.94 -9.78 26.45
N THR A 124 -6.06 -10.59 27.03
CA THR A 124 -5.67 -11.88 26.44
C THR A 124 -5.96 -13.04 27.40
N GLY A 125 -6.78 -13.98 26.97
CA GLY A 125 -7.12 -15.15 27.79
C GLY A 125 -8.10 -16.10 27.10
N ASN A 126 -8.72 -16.96 27.91
CA ASN A 126 -9.61 -18.01 27.42
C ASN A 126 -11.07 -17.65 27.72
N TYR A 127 -11.96 -18.15 26.86
CA TYR A 127 -13.41 -18.08 27.01
C TYR A 127 -13.86 -18.58 28.38
N THR A 128 -14.59 -17.76 29.15
CA THR A 128 -15.06 -18.15 30.49
C THR A 128 -16.35 -18.96 30.47
N GLY A 129 -17.05 -19.01 29.33
CA GLY A 129 -18.44 -19.46 29.30
C GLY A 129 -19.44 -18.44 29.81
N GLY A 130 -19.02 -17.18 30.02
CA GLY A 130 -19.84 -16.15 30.67
C GLY A 130 -19.86 -16.25 32.20
N TRP A 131 -18.94 -17.01 32.82
CA TRP A 131 -18.93 -17.24 34.26
C TRP A 131 -17.67 -16.65 34.92
N GLY A 132 -17.88 -15.79 35.93
CA GLY A 132 -16.85 -15.20 36.78
C GLY A 132 -17.10 -15.48 38.27
N ASP A 133 -17.61 -16.66 38.59
CA ASP A 133 -18.18 -16.99 39.91
C ASP A 133 -17.14 -17.32 40.99
N LYS A 134 -15.86 -17.47 40.62
CA LYS A 134 -14.77 -17.76 41.56
C LYS A 134 -13.67 -16.72 41.48
N ALA A 135 -13.09 -16.39 42.64
CA ALA A 135 -12.03 -15.38 42.74
C ALA A 135 -10.79 -15.72 41.88
N ASP A 136 -10.47 -17.01 41.70
CA ASP A 136 -9.33 -17.48 40.89
C ASP A 136 -9.54 -17.36 39.37
N GLN A 137 -10.72 -16.93 38.94
CA GLN A 137 -11.05 -16.67 37.54
C GLN A 137 -10.85 -15.21 37.14
N TRP A 138 -10.47 -14.32 38.05
CA TRP A 138 -10.28 -12.90 37.72
C TRP A 138 -8.80 -12.56 37.62
N LYS A 139 -8.42 -11.94 36.50
CA LYS A 139 -7.05 -11.48 36.25
C LYS A 139 -7.03 -9.97 36.00
N GLU A 140 -5.86 -9.39 36.19
CA GLU A 140 -5.60 -7.99 35.86
C GLU A 140 -4.64 -7.91 34.69
N VAL A 141 -4.91 -7.02 33.75
CA VAL A 141 -3.91 -6.51 32.81
C VAL A 141 -3.62 -5.06 33.19
N THR A 142 -2.37 -4.64 33.07
CA THR A 142 -1.97 -3.25 33.32
C THR A 142 -1.21 -2.73 32.12
N THR A 143 -1.67 -1.63 31.54
CA THR A 143 -1.02 -0.93 30.44
C THR A 143 -0.63 0.49 30.86
N GLU A 144 0.49 0.98 30.36
CA GLU A 144 0.91 2.36 30.56
C GLU A 144 0.49 3.22 29.38
N VAL A 145 -0.23 4.31 29.66
CA VAL A 145 -0.72 5.27 28.68
C VAL A 145 -0.22 6.67 29.00
N ASN A 146 0.09 7.43 27.96
CA ASN A 146 0.40 8.84 28.09
C ASN A 146 -0.90 9.62 27.89
N VAL A 147 -1.29 10.43 28.88
CA VAL A 147 -2.58 11.14 28.89
C VAL A 147 -2.35 12.62 29.15
N THR A 148 -3.07 13.45 28.40
CA THR A 148 -3.11 14.89 28.66
C THR A 148 -4.14 15.22 29.74
N LYS A 149 -3.97 16.36 30.42
CA LYS A 149 -5.03 16.93 31.26
C LYS A 149 -6.25 17.19 30.41
N GLY A 150 -7.40 16.63 30.80
CA GLY A 150 -8.63 16.78 30.04
C GLY A 150 -9.52 15.56 30.11
N VAL A 151 -10.54 15.53 29.26
CA VAL A 151 -11.45 14.40 29.14
C VAL A 151 -10.93 13.46 28.07
N HIS A 152 -10.77 12.20 28.44
CA HIS A 152 -10.34 11.10 27.59
C HIS A 152 -11.30 9.93 27.73
N SER A 153 -11.41 9.07 26.72
CA SER A 153 -12.31 7.92 26.71
C SER A 153 -11.52 6.62 26.73
N LEU A 154 -11.62 5.85 27.81
CA LEU A 154 -11.14 4.47 27.82
C LEU A 154 -12.24 3.55 27.31
N GLY A 155 -11.97 2.78 26.26
CA GLY A 155 -12.88 1.79 25.69
C GLY A 155 -12.33 0.38 25.83
N ILE A 156 -13.22 -0.58 26.07
CA ILE A 156 -12.94 -2.02 25.96
C ILE A 156 -13.83 -2.54 24.86
N HIS A 157 -13.24 -2.93 23.74
CA HIS A 157 -13.95 -3.44 22.56
C HIS A 157 -13.71 -4.93 22.43
N ALA A 158 -14.75 -5.73 22.66
CA ALA A 158 -14.71 -7.19 22.59
C ALA A 158 -14.46 -7.70 21.15
N THR A 159 -13.44 -8.55 20.98
CA THR A 159 -13.13 -9.25 19.72
C THR A 159 -13.68 -10.68 19.69
N THR A 160 -14.26 -11.13 20.81
CA THR A 160 -14.94 -12.41 20.99
C THR A 160 -16.02 -12.28 22.07
N SER A 161 -16.87 -13.30 22.20
CA SER A 161 -17.91 -13.36 23.23
C SER A 161 -17.45 -14.08 24.51
N GLY A 162 -18.17 -13.89 25.61
CA GLY A 162 -18.16 -14.73 26.83
C GLY A 162 -17.00 -14.51 27.78
N PHE A 163 -16.87 -13.27 28.26
CA PHE A 163 -16.06 -12.87 29.40
C PHE A 163 -16.78 -11.74 30.17
N ASN A 164 -16.29 -11.41 31.36
CA ASN A 164 -16.85 -10.35 32.21
C ASN A 164 -15.75 -9.36 32.62
N ILE A 165 -16.12 -8.11 32.86
CA ILE A 165 -15.24 -7.04 33.33
C ILE A 165 -15.72 -6.60 34.70
N ASP A 166 -14.80 -6.51 35.66
CA ASP A 166 -15.11 -6.20 37.06
C ASP A 166 -14.90 -4.72 37.36
N LYS A 167 -13.68 -4.23 37.14
CA LYS A 167 -13.30 -2.86 37.47
C LYS A 167 -12.12 -2.36 36.65
N VAL A 168 -12.00 -1.04 36.62
CA VAL A 168 -10.91 -0.31 36.00
C VAL A 168 -10.24 0.56 37.07
N SER A 169 -8.92 0.45 37.20
CA SER A 169 -8.12 1.30 38.07
C SER A 169 -7.15 2.15 37.24
N VAL A 170 -7.01 3.42 37.59
CA VAL A 170 -6.13 4.38 36.91
C VAL A 170 -5.24 5.06 37.93
N GLN A 171 -3.93 5.02 37.72
CA GLN A 171 -2.94 5.61 38.62
C GLN A 171 -1.87 6.37 37.85
N ARG A 172 -1.57 7.61 38.26
CA ARG A 172 -0.43 8.36 37.69
C ARG A 172 0.88 7.74 38.17
N VAL A 173 1.81 7.51 37.24
CA VAL A 173 3.12 6.88 37.53
C VAL A 173 4.32 7.70 37.08
N GLY A 174 4.09 8.81 36.37
CA GLY A 174 5.17 9.71 35.99
C GLY A 174 4.67 10.93 35.26
N ASP A 175 5.58 11.86 35.03
CA ASP A 175 5.32 13.01 34.19
C ASP A 175 5.30 12.59 32.72
N TYR A 176 4.33 13.11 31.99
CA TYR A 176 4.31 13.12 30.54
C TYR A 176 4.23 14.60 30.18
N THR A 177 5.22 15.09 29.45
CA THR A 177 5.12 16.41 28.81
C THR A 177 4.63 16.14 27.40
N PRO A 178 3.34 16.34 27.09
CA PRO A 178 2.87 16.29 25.72
C PRO A 178 3.62 17.38 24.97
N VAL A 179 4.02 17.12 23.73
CA VAL A 179 4.44 18.23 22.89
C VAL A 179 3.20 19.00 22.45
N SER A 180 2.78 19.91 23.30
CA SER A 180 1.73 20.89 23.05
C SER A 180 2.29 22.28 23.29
N THR A 181 2.88 22.84 22.25
CA THR A 181 2.88 24.30 22.05
C THR A 181 1.72 24.65 21.13
N THR A 182 0.49 24.23 21.43
CA THR A 182 -0.67 24.79 20.71
C THR A 182 -0.89 26.22 21.18
N LYS A 183 -0.30 27.19 20.47
CA LYS A 183 -0.97 28.48 20.30
C LYS A 183 -2.32 28.14 19.67
N LYS A 184 -3.39 28.13 20.46
CA LYS A 184 -4.74 27.94 19.89
C LYS A 184 -4.94 29.01 18.82
N SER A 185 -5.39 28.61 17.63
CA SER A 185 -5.90 29.59 16.68
C SER A 185 -7.07 30.31 17.35
N HIS A 186 -6.98 31.64 17.44
CA HIS A 186 -8.06 32.47 17.97
C HIS A 186 -9.09 32.81 16.88
N ALA A 187 -8.93 32.25 15.66
CA ALA A 187 -9.86 32.49 14.58
C ALA A 187 -11.18 31.72 14.78
N PRO A 188 -12.29 32.27 14.25
CA PRO A 188 -13.57 31.57 14.24
C PRO A 188 -13.46 30.18 13.64
N ILE A 189 -14.05 29.20 14.33
CA ILE A 189 -14.18 27.83 13.83
C ILE A 189 -15.29 27.83 12.77
N ILE A 190 -14.94 27.41 11.56
CA ILE A 190 -15.89 27.24 10.45
C ILE A 190 -16.46 25.81 10.48
N ARG A 191 -15.63 24.83 10.89
CA ARG A 191 -16.06 23.44 11.04
C ARG A 191 -15.33 22.77 12.20
N LEU A 192 -16.08 22.40 13.22
CA LEU A 192 -15.58 21.60 14.33
C LEU A 192 -15.19 20.20 13.83
N ARG A 193 -14.01 19.71 14.20
CA ARG A 193 -13.53 18.36 13.82
C ARG A 193 -13.55 18.12 12.30
N GLY A 194 -13.34 19.18 11.51
CA GLY A 194 -13.44 19.17 10.06
C GLY A 194 -12.23 18.56 9.32
N VAL A 195 -11.14 18.28 10.03
CA VAL A 195 -9.92 17.71 9.46
C VAL A 195 -9.56 16.42 10.17
N HIS A 196 -9.58 15.30 9.45
CA HIS A 196 -9.18 13.99 9.98
C HIS A 196 -7.71 13.75 9.70
N ASN A 197 -7.01 13.07 10.61
CA ASN A 197 -5.61 12.77 10.42
C ASN A 197 -5.17 11.41 11.00
N THR A 198 -4.09 10.88 10.43
CA THR A 198 -3.38 9.70 10.91
C THR A 198 -1.88 9.92 10.98
N LEU A 199 -1.21 9.19 11.87
CA LEU A 199 0.24 9.23 12.06
C LEU A 199 0.89 7.86 11.82
N THR A 200 2.07 7.86 11.22
CA THR A 200 2.97 6.71 11.13
C THR A 200 4.33 7.15 11.61
N SER A 201 4.88 6.45 12.59
CA SER A 201 6.24 6.68 13.03
C SER A 201 7.22 5.86 12.20
N THR A 202 8.46 6.33 12.11
CA THR A 202 9.51 5.68 11.32
C THR A 202 10.69 5.22 12.16
N GLU A 203 10.46 4.84 13.43
CA GLU A 203 11.52 4.29 14.27
C GLU A 203 12.10 3.04 13.61
N LEU A 204 13.43 2.91 13.70
CA LEU A 204 14.16 1.76 13.17
C LEU A 204 13.94 1.52 11.67
N SER A 205 13.41 2.50 10.93
CA SER A 205 13.31 2.42 9.49
C SER A 205 14.69 2.14 8.87
N GLN A 206 14.73 1.30 7.83
CA GLN A 206 15.93 0.74 7.20
C GLN A 206 16.81 -0.14 8.12
N SER A 207 16.46 -0.32 9.40
CA SER A 207 17.29 -1.10 10.32
C SER A 207 17.26 -2.58 9.97
N GLN A 208 18.44 -3.19 9.88
CA GLN A 208 18.58 -4.62 9.62
C GLN A 208 18.00 -5.50 10.76
N ILE A 209 17.69 -4.92 11.93
CA ILE A 209 16.98 -5.62 13.02
C ILE A 209 15.66 -6.23 12.56
N TRP A 210 15.02 -5.62 11.56
CA TRP A 210 13.76 -6.11 11.00
C TRP A 210 13.90 -7.49 10.37
N TYR A 211 15.08 -7.89 9.88
CA TYR A 211 15.28 -9.27 9.40
C TYR A 211 15.43 -10.27 10.54
N ASN A 212 15.69 -9.84 11.76
CA ASN A 212 15.91 -10.74 12.89
C ASN A 212 14.67 -10.91 13.76
N GLN A 213 13.79 -9.90 13.82
CA GLN A 213 12.61 -9.92 14.68
C GLN A 213 11.56 -8.87 14.28
N ASP A 214 10.31 -9.14 14.65
CA ASP A 214 9.27 -8.11 14.71
C ASP A 214 9.63 -7.09 15.80
N THR A 215 9.38 -5.81 15.51
CA THR A 215 9.70 -4.70 16.39
C THR A 215 8.51 -3.74 16.47
N GLN A 216 8.31 -3.12 17.63
CA GLN A 216 7.24 -2.13 17.79
C GLN A 216 7.67 -0.76 17.27
N ILE A 217 6.74 -0.09 16.58
CA ILE A 217 6.81 1.33 16.25
C ILE A 217 5.63 2.04 16.90
N GLN A 218 5.81 3.31 17.25
CA GLN A 218 4.85 4.02 18.09
C GLN A 218 3.51 4.25 17.38
N ASN A 219 3.53 4.62 16.10
CA ASN A 219 2.33 4.87 15.32
C ASN A 219 2.26 4.01 14.06
N LYS A 220 1.15 3.29 13.88
CA LYS A 220 0.87 2.38 12.76
C LYS A 220 -0.40 2.85 12.02
N ILE A 221 -0.30 3.98 11.32
CA ILE A 221 -1.45 4.70 10.74
C ILE A 221 -2.51 5.01 11.82
N THR A 222 -2.03 5.48 12.98
CA THR A 222 -2.81 5.74 14.17
C THR A 222 -3.69 6.98 13.96
N ARG A 223 -5.01 6.84 14.10
CA ARG A 223 -5.95 7.98 14.04
C ARG A 223 -5.70 8.92 15.21
N GLN A 224 -5.74 10.23 14.94
CA GLN A 224 -5.70 11.24 15.99
C GLN A 224 -7.07 11.92 16.14
N SER A 225 -7.20 12.69 17.21
CA SER A 225 -8.32 13.60 17.39
C SER A 225 -8.43 14.54 16.18
N PRO A 226 -9.60 14.61 15.52
CA PRO A 226 -9.79 15.51 14.38
C PRO A 226 -9.57 16.97 14.77
N LEU A 227 -8.99 17.74 13.85
CA LEU A 227 -8.70 19.16 14.03
C LEU A 227 -9.87 20.01 13.54
N ASN A 228 -9.95 21.23 14.07
CA ASN A 228 -10.93 22.21 13.62
C ASN A 228 -10.44 22.92 12.34
N LEU A 229 -11.38 23.17 11.44
CA LEU A 229 -11.18 24.08 10.33
C LEU A 229 -11.64 25.49 10.78
N THR A 230 -10.77 26.47 10.57
CA THR A 230 -10.92 27.85 11.05
C THR A 230 -10.74 28.84 9.91
N LEU A 231 -11.13 30.09 10.11
CA LEU A 231 -10.69 31.19 9.24
C LEU A 231 -9.19 31.43 9.42
N THR A 232 -8.55 32.03 8.43
CA THR A 232 -7.12 32.38 8.54
C THR A 232 -6.86 33.40 9.64
N ASP A 233 -5.78 33.20 10.39
CA ASP A 233 -5.30 34.15 11.40
C ASP A 233 -3.87 34.62 11.13
N ARG A 234 -3.44 35.58 11.95
CA ARG A 234 -2.07 36.13 11.95
C ARG A 234 -1.15 35.42 12.95
N THR A 235 -1.50 34.23 13.42
CA THR A 235 -0.66 33.49 14.36
C THR A 235 0.66 33.13 13.68
N ASP A 236 1.77 33.50 14.32
CA ASP A 236 3.13 33.27 13.82
C ASP A 236 3.55 31.81 14.02
N VAL A 237 3.29 31.01 12.99
CA VAL A 237 3.55 29.57 12.88
C VAL A 237 3.90 29.29 11.41
N PRO A 238 4.88 28.41 11.10
CA PRO A 238 5.18 27.99 9.73
C PRO A 238 3.91 27.62 8.96
N THR A 239 3.73 28.22 7.78
CA THR A 239 2.48 28.09 7.03
C THR A 239 2.74 27.44 5.67
N ILE A 240 2.05 26.33 5.42
CA ILE A 240 1.92 25.71 4.12
C ILE A 240 0.75 26.36 3.40
N TYR A 241 1.05 27.06 2.31
CA TYR A 241 0.05 27.69 1.45
C TYR A 241 -0.33 26.72 0.35
N ILE A 242 -1.62 26.40 0.26
CA ILE A 242 -2.19 25.52 -0.76
C ILE A 242 -2.95 26.41 -1.75
N ASP A 243 -2.71 26.19 -3.04
CA ASP A 243 -3.35 26.93 -4.14
C ASP A 243 -4.22 25.96 -4.97
N PRO A 244 -5.51 25.77 -4.61
CA PRO A 244 -6.40 24.85 -5.30
C PRO A 244 -6.69 25.22 -6.77
N SER A 245 -6.39 26.45 -7.18
CA SER A 245 -6.53 26.88 -8.58
C SER A 245 -5.46 26.24 -9.49
N LYS A 246 -4.32 25.84 -8.92
CA LYS A 246 -3.20 25.22 -9.65
C LYS A 246 -3.21 23.70 -9.48
N LYS A 247 -3.91 23.04 -10.40
CA LYS A 247 -3.99 21.57 -10.49
C LYS A 247 -2.89 21.04 -11.41
N GLY A 248 -2.12 20.08 -10.91
CA GLY A 248 -1.09 19.35 -11.64
C GLY A 248 -1.60 18.07 -12.30
N GLN A 249 -0.71 17.09 -12.39
CA GLN A 249 -1.00 15.79 -12.96
C GLN A 249 -2.01 14.98 -12.13
N THR A 250 -2.62 14.00 -12.78
CA THR A 250 -3.48 13.01 -12.13
C THR A 250 -2.64 11.94 -11.45
N PHE A 251 -2.95 11.61 -10.20
CA PHE A 251 -2.42 10.45 -9.52
C PHE A 251 -2.95 9.16 -10.17
N LEU A 252 -2.04 8.36 -10.70
CA LEU A 252 -2.31 7.10 -11.37
C LEU A 252 -2.43 5.94 -10.37
N GLY A 253 -1.54 5.91 -9.38
CA GLY A 253 -1.48 4.86 -8.37
C GLY A 253 -0.10 4.75 -7.70
N MET A 254 -0.03 3.97 -6.64
CA MET A 254 1.25 3.61 -6.02
C MET A 254 1.21 2.22 -5.41
N GLY A 255 2.39 1.61 -5.24
CA GLY A 255 2.53 0.35 -4.54
C GLY A 255 3.95 -0.20 -4.63
N THR A 256 4.08 -1.46 -5.04
CA THR A 256 5.29 -2.26 -4.85
C THR A 256 5.42 -3.34 -5.93
N SER A 257 6.58 -3.98 -6.06
CA SER A 257 6.81 -5.04 -7.06
C SER A 257 6.56 -6.45 -6.52
N MET A 258 5.90 -7.26 -7.34
CA MET A 258 5.63 -8.67 -7.10
C MET A 258 6.74 -9.54 -7.70
N GLU A 259 7.96 -9.34 -7.17
CA GLU A 259 9.17 -10.06 -7.59
C GLU A 259 9.07 -11.57 -7.36
N GLY A 260 9.87 -12.34 -8.10
CA GLY A 260 9.97 -13.80 -7.90
C GLY A 260 10.22 -14.17 -6.43
N SER A 261 11.04 -13.40 -5.71
CA SER A 261 11.24 -13.55 -4.27
C SER A 261 10.00 -13.31 -3.42
N THR A 262 9.21 -12.29 -3.76
CA THR A 262 7.93 -12.00 -3.10
C THR A 262 6.94 -13.14 -3.36
N ILE A 263 6.82 -13.59 -4.62
CA ILE A 263 5.96 -14.71 -5.02
C ILE A 263 6.36 -15.99 -4.29
N ALA A 264 7.66 -16.31 -4.23
CA ALA A 264 8.17 -17.49 -3.56
C ALA A 264 7.84 -17.48 -2.05
N ASN A 265 8.00 -16.33 -1.39
CA ASN A 265 7.69 -16.21 0.04
C ASN A 265 6.19 -16.31 0.32
N LEU A 266 5.35 -15.66 -0.48
CA LEU A 266 3.89 -15.79 -0.38
C LEU A 266 3.43 -17.23 -0.64
N SER A 267 4.03 -17.92 -1.61
CA SER A 267 3.68 -19.31 -1.97
C SER A 267 4.01 -20.32 -0.87
N LYS A 268 4.99 -20.03 0.00
CA LYS A 268 5.29 -20.83 1.20
C LYS A 268 4.25 -20.66 2.31
N MET A 269 3.36 -19.67 2.23
CA MET A 269 2.33 -19.42 3.25
C MET A 269 1.06 -20.22 2.97
N SER A 270 0.26 -20.44 4.02
CA SER A 270 -1.09 -20.99 3.82
C SER A 270 -1.92 -20.05 2.94
N THR A 271 -2.87 -20.59 2.18
CA THR A 271 -3.79 -19.80 1.34
C THR A 271 -4.50 -18.71 2.15
N PHE A 272 -4.87 -18.98 3.41
CA PHE A 272 -5.51 -17.99 4.28
C PHE A 272 -4.58 -16.80 4.57
N GLU A 273 -3.36 -17.06 5.06
CA GLU A 273 -2.41 -15.99 5.39
C GLU A 273 -1.93 -15.24 4.15
N ARG A 274 -1.66 -15.95 3.05
CA ARG A 274 -1.31 -15.33 1.76
C ARG A 274 -2.40 -14.36 1.30
N ARG A 275 -3.66 -14.79 1.26
CA ARG A 275 -4.78 -13.92 0.86
C ARG A 275 -5.00 -12.77 1.84
N ARG A 276 -4.78 -12.97 3.14
CA ARG A 276 -4.82 -11.90 4.15
C ARG A 276 -3.77 -10.82 3.86
N ILE A 277 -2.53 -11.21 3.52
CA ILE A 277 -1.47 -10.27 3.14
C ILE A 277 -1.84 -9.52 1.87
N LEU A 278 -2.26 -10.25 0.83
CA LEU A 278 -2.65 -9.65 -0.44
C LEU A 278 -3.80 -8.65 -0.27
N ARG A 279 -4.79 -8.96 0.58
CA ARG A 279 -5.85 -8.01 0.98
C ARG A 279 -5.29 -6.79 1.68
N ASN A 280 -4.42 -6.98 2.66
CA ASN A 280 -3.79 -5.89 3.41
C ASN A 280 -2.97 -4.96 2.50
N LEU A 281 -2.39 -5.44 1.41
CA LEU A 281 -1.71 -4.57 0.45
C LEU A 281 -2.70 -3.61 -0.24
N VAL A 282 -3.91 -4.06 -0.59
CA VAL A 282 -4.86 -3.30 -1.43
C VAL A 282 -6.00 -2.60 -0.67
N ASP A 283 -6.29 -3.03 0.55
CA ASP A 283 -7.41 -2.51 1.35
C ASP A 283 -7.11 -1.10 1.89
N PRO A 284 -7.86 -0.06 1.49
CA PRO A 284 -7.63 1.31 1.97
C PRO A 284 -8.17 1.56 3.39
N VAL A 285 -8.99 0.67 3.94
CA VAL A 285 -9.62 0.81 5.25
C VAL A 285 -8.81 0.10 6.32
N HIS A 286 -8.34 -1.11 6.05
CA HIS A 286 -7.63 -1.94 7.05
C HIS A 286 -6.17 -2.21 6.70
N GLY A 287 -5.75 -1.87 5.47
CA GLY A 287 -4.43 -2.14 4.94
C GLY A 287 -3.67 -0.90 4.50
N ALA A 288 -2.73 -1.07 3.56
CA ALA A 288 -1.93 0.00 2.97
C ALA A 288 -2.63 0.71 1.79
N GLY A 289 -3.68 0.14 1.22
CA GLY A 289 -4.46 0.76 0.14
C GLY A 289 -3.68 0.93 -1.18
N MET A 290 -2.67 0.12 -1.45
CA MET A 290 -1.90 0.20 -2.70
C MET A 290 -2.79 -0.04 -3.93
N THR A 291 -2.47 0.64 -5.02
CA THR A 291 -3.26 0.66 -6.26
C THR A 291 -2.43 0.37 -7.51
N MET A 292 -1.14 0.11 -7.36
CA MET A 292 -0.27 -0.23 -8.48
C MET A 292 0.73 -1.30 -8.07
N PHE A 293 0.92 -2.30 -8.93
CA PHE A 293 1.92 -3.33 -8.72
C PHE A 293 2.71 -3.56 -9.99
N ARG A 294 4.02 -3.74 -9.83
CA ARG A 294 4.92 -4.16 -10.90
C ARG A 294 5.03 -5.67 -10.94
N ILE A 295 5.15 -6.24 -12.14
CA ILE A 295 5.42 -7.65 -12.41
C ILE A 295 6.59 -7.77 -13.39
N CYS A 296 7.35 -8.84 -13.30
CA CYS A 296 8.44 -9.13 -14.22
C CYS A 296 7.98 -9.84 -15.49
N ILE A 297 8.55 -9.43 -16.63
CA ILE A 297 8.46 -10.17 -17.90
C ILE A 297 9.72 -11.02 -17.98
N GLY A 298 9.56 -12.30 -17.65
CA GLY A 298 10.68 -13.18 -17.33
C GLY A 298 11.17 -12.94 -15.90
N THR A 299 12.42 -13.27 -15.63
CA THR A 299 13.00 -13.20 -14.29
C THR A 299 13.73 -11.87 -14.02
N SER A 300 13.82 -11.47 -12.76
CA SER A 300 14.65 -10.36 -12.27
C SER A 300 15.84 -10.89 -11.45
N ASP A 301 16.58 -10.00 -10.80
CA ASP A 301 17.60 -10.31 -9.79
C ASP A 301 17.01 -10.87 -8.48
N PHE A 302 15.79 -10.45 -8.12
CA PHE A 302 15.05 -10.95 -6.96
C PHE A 302 14.20 -12.17 -7.33
N THR A 303 14.87 -13.32 -7.39
CA THR A 303 14.27 -14.63 -7.63
C THR A 303 14.95 -15.73 -6.82
N GLY A 304 14.23 -16.83 -6.58
CA GLY A 304 14.81 -18.09 -6.11
C GLY A 304 15.08 -19.12 -7.21
N ASP A 305 14.52 -18.89 -8.40
CA ASP A 305 14.64 -19.80 -9.54
C ASP A 305 15.93 -19.54 -10.33
N ASP A 306 16.30 -20.47 -11.20
CA ASP A 306 17.25 -20.19 -12.27
C ASP A 306 16.76 -19.08 -13.18
N PHE A 307 17.70 -18.28 -13.68
CA PHE A 307 17.31 -17.16 -14.50
C PHE A 307 16.66 -17.67 -15.80
N TYR A 308 15.55 -17.06 -16.19
CA TYR A 308 14.79 -17.44 -17.37
C TYR A 308 14.15 -16.27 -18.09
N THR A 309 13.86 -16.50 -19.36
CA THR A 309 12.89 -15.77 -20.16
C THR A 309 11.74 -16.70 -20.55
N TYR A 310 10.75 -16.19 -21.29
CA TYR A 310 9.68 -17.03 -21.83
C TYR A 310 10.04 -17.76 -23.11
N TYR A 311 11.24 -17.56 -23.67
CA TYR A 311 11.67 -18.24 -24.89
C TYR A 311 13.17 -18.53 -24.90
N ASP A 312 13.62 -19.27 -23.88
CA ASP A 312 15.02 -19.61 -23.63
C ASP A 312 15.62 -20.61 -24.63
N HIS A 313 14.80 -21.34 -25.38
CA HIS A 313 15.29 -22.24 -26.40
C HIS A 313 15.48 -21.50 -27.73
N LYS A 314 16.50 -21.91 -28.48
CA LYS A 314 16.67 -21.46 -29.87
C LYS A 314 15.47 -21.91 -30.72
N PRO A 315 14.96 -21.08 -31.64
CA PRO A 315 14.00 -21.51 -32.66
C PRO A 315 14.51 -22.70 -33.50
N ALA A 316 13.67 -23.71 -33.74
CA ALA A 316 14.05 -24.92 -34.46
C ALA A 316 14.45 -24.64 -35.93
N GLY A 317 15.43 -25.40 -36.45
CA GLY A 317 15.81 -25.42 -37.88
C GLY A 317 17.11 -24.73 -38.28
N TYR A 318 17.93 -24.27 -37.33
CA TYR A 318 19.13 -23.46 -37.60
C TYR A 318 20.29 -23.89 -36.72
N GLY A 319 21.54 -23.89 -37.22
CA GLY A 319 22.83 -24.09 -36.52
C GLY A 319 22.99 -25.34 -35.63
N ASN A 320 24.23 -25.67 -35.22
CA ASN A 320 24.54 -26.87 -34.43
C ASN A 320 23.73 -26.91 -33.12
N GLN A 321 23.37 -28.12 -32.69
CA GLN A 321 22.30 -28.44 -31.73
C GLN A 321 22.50 -27.92 -30.30
N ASP A 322 23.62 -27.26 -30.01
CA ASP A 322 23.99 -26.79 -28.67
C ASP A 322 24.28 -25.28 -28.68
N GLY A 323 23.35 -24.48 -28.14
CA GLY A 323 23.58 -23.04 -27.84
C GLY A 323 22.66 -22.02 -28.53
N TYR A 324 22.82 -20.75 -28.11
CA TYR A 324 22.09 -19.58 -28.64
C TYR A 324 22.71 -19.14 -29.95
N ASP A 325 21.88 -18.93 -30.96
CA ASP A 325 22.34 -18.45 -32.26
C ASP A 325 22.29 -16.93 -32.33
N THR A 326 23.42 -16.33 -32.03
CA THR A 326 23.61 -14.88 -32.09
C THR A 326 24.07 -14.39 -33.46
N GLN A 327 24.20 -15.28 -34.46
CA GLN A 327 24.77 -14.96 -35.77
C GLN A 327 23.77 -15.08 -36.91
N THR A 328 22.77 -15.97 -36.82
CA THR A 328 21.74 -16.12 -37.85
C THR A 328 20.91 -14.83 -37.95
N PRO A 329 20.78 -14.22 -39.15
CA PRO A 329 19.97 -13.03 -39.36
C PRO A 329 18.49 -13.27 -39.04
N ALA A 330 17.80 -12.29 -38.46
CA ALA A 330 16.41 -12.42 -38.03
C ALA A 330 15.45 -12.84 -39.17
N LYS A 331 15.71 -12.40 -40.41
CA LYS A 331 14.91 -12.75 -41.60
C LYS A 331 14.90 -14.26 -41.90
N ASP A 332 15.96 -14.96 -41.50
CA ASP A 332 16.15 -16.37 -41.74
C ASP A 332 15.64 -17.19 -40.55
N MET A 333 15.29 -16.57 -39.42
CA MET A 333 14.75 -17.26 -38.24
C MET A 333 13.24 -17.48 -38.34
N HIS A 334 12.76 -18.57 -37.76
CA HIS A 334 11.32 -18.88 -37.66
C HIS A 334 10.90 -19.18 -36.21
N PRO A 335 10.77 -18.16 -35.34
CA PRO A 335 10.41 -18.36 -33.94
C PRO A 335 8.99 -18.92 -33.77
N ASP A 336 8.85 -19.93 -32.91
CA ASP A 336 7.57 -20.54 -32.53
C ASP A 336 6.87 -19.71 -31.45
N TRP A 337 6.36 -18.55 -31.85
CA TRP A 337 5.68 -17.61 -30.94
C TRP A 337 4.43 -18.18 -30.27
N TYR A 338 3.83 -19.23 -30.83
CA TYR A 338 2.59 -19.83 -30.34
C TYR A 338 2.81 -21.20 -29.70
N ASN A 339 4.07 -21.60 -29.48
CA ASN A 339 4.46 -22.85 -28.86
C ASN A 339 3.80 -24.09 -29.48
N ARG A 340 3.72 -24.14 -30.82
CA ARG A 340 3.17 -25.29 -31.56
C ARG A 340 4.05 -26.53 -31.44
N THR A 341 5.35 -26.35 -31.22
CA THR A 341 6.36 -27.42 -31.11
C THR A 341 6.56 -27.92 -29.68
N GLY A 342 6.05 -27.19 -28.67
CA GLY A 342 6.32 -27.45 -27.26
C GLY A 342 7.59 -26.76 -26.70
N ASN A 343 8.43 -26.21 -27.58
CA ASN A 343 9.69 -25.52 -27.24
C ASN A 343 9.69 -24.02 -27.58
N GLY A 344 8.53 -23.45 -27.90
CA GLY A 344 8.34 -22.04 -28.26
C GLY A 344 8.14 -21.11 -27.07
N PHE A 345 7.63 -19.90 -27.34
CA PHE A 345 7.30 -18.93 -26.29
C PHE A 345 6.28 -19.48 -25.29
N SER A 346 6.58 -19.43 -23.99
CA SER A 346 5.68 -19.91 -22.95
C SER A 346 5.87 -19.21 -21.61
N ILE A 347 4.76 -18.80 -20.99
CA ILE A 347 4.73 -18.29 -19.60
C ILE A 347 4.67 -19.41 -18.56
N LYS A 348 4.89 -20.68 -18.94
CA LYS A 348 4.76 -21.85 -18.06
C LYS A 348 5.59 -21.72 -16.78
N LYS A 349 6.75 -21.07 -16.83
CA LYS A 349 7.58 -20.82 -15.64
C LYS A 349 6.85 -19.96 -14.59
N ASP A 350 6.10 -18.94 -15.02
CA ASP A 350 5.28 -18.10 -14.14
C ASP A 350 4.06 -18.84 -13.58
N GLU A 351 3.52 -19.82 -14.33
CA GLU A 351 2.48 -20.72 -13.82
C GLU A 351 3.06 -21.65 -12.74
N GLN A 352 4.24 -22.21 -12.99
CA GLN A 352 4.90 -23.17 -12.11
C GLN A 352 5.40 -22.57 -10.80
N ASN A 353 5.92 -21.33 -10.83
CA ASN A 353 6.40 -20.65 -9.63
C ASN A 353 5.31 -19.91 -8.84
N GLY A 354 4.06 -19.97 -9.29
CA GLY A 354 2.90 -19.41 -8.59
C GLY A 354 2.64 -17.92 -8.88
N THR A 355 3.38 -17.29 -9.79
CA THR A 355 3.17 -15.88 -10.15
C THR A 355 1.75 -15.63 -10.62
N ILE A 356 1.23 -16.46 -11.53
CA ILE A 356 -0.14 -16.32 -12.06
C ILE A 356 -1.17 -16.41 -10.93
N ASP A 357 -1.04 -17.40 -10.05
CA ASP A 357 -1.98 -17.65 -8.96
C ASP A 357 -2.00 -16.51 -7.96
N VAL A 358 -0.83 -16.04 -7.52
CA VAL A 358 -0.71 -14.93 -6.56
C VAL A 358 -1.29 -13.64 -7.13
N ILE A 359 -1.06 -13.34 -8.41
CA ILE A 359 -1.61 -12.14 -9.04
C ILE A 359 -3.14 -12.25 -9.21
N GLN A 360 -3.66 -13.42 -9.54
CA GLN A 360 -5.12 -13.65 -9.57
C GLN A 360 -5.74 -13.49 -8.19
N GLU A 361 -5.11 -14.03 -7.14
CA GLU A 361 -5.54 -13.85 -5.75
C GLU A 361 -5.51 -12.37 -5.34
N LEU A 362 -4.45 -11.62 -5.67
CA LEU A 362 -4.36 -10.18 -5.42
C LEU A 362 -5.54 -9.43 -6.04
N MET A 363 -5.85 -9.71 -7.32
CA MET A 363 -6.96 -9.09 -8.03
C MET A 363 -8.32 -9.55 -7.49
N GLN A 364 -8.42 -10.76 -6.94
CA GLN A 364 -9.60 -11.25 -6.23
C GLN A 364 -9.80 -10.52 -4.90
N GLU A 365 -8.75 -10.35 -4.09
CA GLU A 365 -8.84 -9.60 -2.83
C GLU A 365 -9.17 -8.13 -3.09
N ALA A 366 -8.59 -7.53 -4.13
CA ALA A 366 -8.96 -6.18 -4.59
C ALA A 366 -10.45 -6.10 -4.98
N ARG A 367 -11.02 -7.16 -5.55
CA ARG A 367 -12.47 -7.23 -5.82
C ARG A 367 -13.29 -7.29 -4.55
N ILE A 368 -12.88 -8.12 -3.59
CA ILE A 368 -13.58 -8.31 -2.31
C ILE A 368 -13.66 -6.99 -1.54
N VAL A 369 -12.56 -6.23 -1.50
CA VAL A 369 -12.52 -4.91 -0.83
C VAL A 369 -12.97 -3.75 -1.72
N GLY A 370 -13.56 -4.02 -2.89
CA GLY A 370 -14.21 -3.01 -3.73
C GLY A 370 -13.27 -2.08 -4.51
N VAL A 371 -11.98 -2.40 -4.64
CA VAL A 371 -10.96 -1.56 -5.29
C VAL A 371 -10.37 -2.15 -6.58
N LYS A 372 -10.89 -3.28 -7.08
CA LYS A 372 -10.38 -3.95 -8.31
C LYS A 372 -10.15 -3.00 -9.48
N ASN A 373 -11.06 -2.06 -9.75
CA ASN A 373 -10.95 -1.13 -10.88
C ASN A 373 -9.92 0.00 -10.65
N GLN A 374 -9.42 0.14 -9.42
CA GLN A 374 -8.39 1.11 -9.06
C GLN A 374 -6.99 0.48 -9.11
N VAL A 375 -6.88 -0.84 -8.87
CA VAL A 375 -5.62 -1.58 -8.92
C VAL A 375 -5.17 -1.77 -10.36
N LYS A 376 -3.94 -1.35 -10.67
CA LYS A 376 -3.30 -1.48 -11.97
C LYS A 376 -2.04 -2.35 -11.87
N LEU A 377 -1.83 -3.20 -12.86
CA LEU A 377 -0.60 -3.97 -13.01
C LEU A 377 0.21 -3.37 -14.15
N PHE A 378 1.49 -3.09 -13.94
CA PHE A 378 2.40 -2.81 -15.03
C PHE A 378 3.55 -3.81 -15.03
N ALA A 379 4.17 -4.02 -16.19
CA ALA A 379 5.22 -5.02 -16.34
C ALA A 379 6.49 -4.41 -16.93
N SER A 380 7.63 -5.04 -16.66
CA SER A 380 8.93 -4.64 -17.20
C SER A 380 9.74 -5.87 -17.53
N SER A 381 10.45 -5.84 -18.64
CA SER A 381 11.39 -6.89 -19.02
C SER A 381 12.78 -6.60 -18.47
N TRP A 382 13.46 -7.59 -17.87
CA TRP A 382 14.87 -7.44 -17.48
C TRP A 382 15.82 -7.84 -18.59
N SER A 383 15.42 -8.79 -19.43
CA SER A 383 16.22 -9.22 -20.56
C SER A 383 15.33 -9.92 -21.60
N ALA A 384 15.67 -9.72 -22.87
CA ALA A 384 15.20 -10.59 -23.93
C ALA A 384 15.87 -11.98 -23.84
N PRO A 385 15.32 -13.00 -24.53
CA PRO A 385 16.03 -14.26 -24.75
C PRO A 385 17.41 -14.07 -25.37
N GLY A 386 18.37 -14.92 -25.00
CA GLY A 386 19.77 -14.81 -25.42
C GLY A 386 20.00 -14.75 -26.93
N TRP A 387 19.18 -15.44 -27.71
CA TRP A 387 19.29 -15.48 -29.17
C TRP A 387 18.89 -14.15 -29.85
N MET A 388 18.28 -13.21 -29.12
CA MET A 388 18.00 -11.86 -29.61
C MET A 388 19.15 -10.87 -29.39
N LYS A 389 20.24 -11.31 -28.75
CA LYS A 389 21.25 -10.41 -28.17
C LYS A 389 22.60 -10.62 -28.83
N GLU A 390 23.34 -9.53 -28.90
CA GLU A 390 24.79 -9.61 -29.06
C GLU A 390 25.42 -9.85 -27.68
N PRO A 391 26.48 -10.65 -27.58
CA PRO A 391 27.18 -10.89 -26.33
C PRO A 391 27.68 -9.60 -25.65
N THR A 392 27.92 -9.69 -24.34
CA THR A 392 28.54 -8.62 -23.56
C THR A 392 29.95 -8.28 -24.05
N GLN A 393 30.31 -6.99 -24.00
CA GLN A 393 31.71 -6.55 -24.15
C GLN A 393 32.40 -6.35 -22.79
N ASN A 394 31.69 -6.56 -21.67
CA ASN A 394 32.24 -6.45 -20.33
C ASN A 394 33.02 -7.72 -19.98
N THR A 395 34.32 -7.72 -20.32
CA THR A 395 35.23 -8.86 -20.16
C THR A 395 35.75 -9.05 -18.73
N GLY A 396 35.34 -8.21 -17.77
CA GLY A 396 35.88 -8.19 -16.40
C GLY A 396 35.30 -9.24 -15.43
N SER A 397 34.69 -10.30 -15.93
CA SER A 397 34.00 -11.27 -15.07
C SER A 397 34.21 -12.68 -15.59
N ASP A 398 35.14 -13.39 -14.94
CA ASP A 398 35.24 -14.86 -14.99
C ASP A 398 33.92 -15.56 -14.56
N ASN A 399 32.91 -14.82 -14.07
CA ASN A 399 31.58 -15.33 -13.69
C ASN A 399 30.62 -15.60 -14.87
N TYR A 400 31.04 -15.37 -16.12
CA TYR A 400 30.23 -15.62 -17.32
C TYR A 400 30.63 -16.93 -18.01
N LYS A 401 30.69 -18.04 -17.26
CA LYS A 401 30.82 -19.37 -17.87
C LYS A 401 29.95 -20.46 -17.21
N PRO A 402 29.27 -21.29 -18.02
CA PRO A 402 29.12 -21.14 -19.46
C PRO A 402 28.00 -20.12 -19.77
N ASN A 403 28.07 -19.50 -20.94
CA ASN A 403 27.25 -18.37 -21.39
C ASN A 403 25.79 -18.79 -21.72
N ASP A 404 25.26 -19.79 -21.01
CA ASP A 404 24.23 -20.71 -21.50
C ASP A 404 22.82 -20.15 -21.55
N LEU A 405 22.64 -18.82 -21.47
CA LEU A 405 21.35 -18.15 -21.71
C LEU A 405 21.50 -16.73 -22.28
N LEU A 406 22.70 -16.13 -22.27
CA LEU A 406 22.94 -14.69 -22.52
C LEU A 406 21.88 -13.77 -21.84
N ILE A 407 21.28 -14.20 -20.72
CA ILE A 407 20.27 -13.41 -19.99
C ILE A 407 20.93 -12.30 -19.17
N LYS A 408 22.17 -12.54 -18.71
CA LYS A 408 22.98 -11.57 -17.98
C LYS A 408 23.77 -10.72 -18.97
N GLY A 409 23.45 -9.43 -19.06
CA GLY A 409 24.13 -8.49 -19.94
C GLY A 409 23.95 -8.75 -21.44
N GLY A 410 24.72 -8.08 -22.29
CA GLY A 410 24.57 -8.05 -23.73
C GLY A 410 23.68 -6.89 -24.21
N LYS A 411 23.59 -6.71 -25.53
CA LYS A 411 22.78 -5.67 -26.17
C LYS A 411 21.79 -6.26 -27.15
N LEU A 412 20.64 -5.62 -27.31
CA LEU A 412 19.67 -6.02 -28.32
C LEU A 412 20.29 -5.92 -29.72
N ARG A 413 20.18 -6.98 -30.52
CA ARG A 413 20.54 -6.94 -31.94
C ARG A 413 19.55 -6.08 -32.71
N ASP A 414 20.07 -5.29 -33.65
CA ASP A 414 19.26 -4.32 -34.39
C ASP A 414 18.21 -4.95 -35.32
N ASP A 415 18.45 -6.18 -35.78
CA ASP A 415 17.52 -6.97 -36.57
C ASP A 415 16.45 -7.70 -35.71
N MET A 416 16.56 -7.65 -34.38
CA MET A 416 15.65 -8.33 -33.44
C MET A 416 14.55 -7.44 -32.85
N VAL A 417 14.47 -6.16 -33.26
CA VAL A 417 13.41 -5.22 -32.83
C VAL A 417 12.01 -5.81 -32.99
N ASP A 418 11.73 -6.46 -34.12
CA ASP A 418 10.42 -7.06 -34.40
C ASP A 418 10.12 -8.24 -33.47
N ASN A 419 11.13 -9.07 -33.22
CA ASN A 419 11.03 -10.25 -32.36
C ASN A 419 10.84 -9.85 -30.88
N LEU A 420 11.55 -8.83 -30.40
CA LEU A 420 11.34 -8.31 -29.05
C LEU A 420 9.91 -7.76 -28.88
N ALA A 421 9.41 -6.99 -29.85
CA ALA A 421 8.03 -6.51 -29.79
C ALA A 421 6.99 -7.65 -29.79
N ARG A 422 7.25 -8.74 -30.52
CA ARG A 422 6.42 -9.95 -30.47
C ARG A 422 6.49 -10.62 -29.11
N TYR A 423 7.67 -10.77 -28.53
CA TYR A 423 7.87 -11.33 -27.19
C TYR A 423 7.02 -10.61 -26.13
N GLU A 424 7.08 -9.27 -26.12
CA GLU A 424 6.28 -8.42 -25.23
C GLU A 424 4.76 -8.59 -25.44
N VAL A 425 4.32 -8.65 -26.70
CA VAL A 425 2.89 -8.81 -27.02
C VAL A 425 2.40 -10.22 -26.69
N ARG A 426 3.21 -11.26 -26.89
CA ARG A 426 2.88 -12.63 -26.49
C ARG A 426 2.74 -12.74 -24.98
N PHE A 427 3.57 -12.05 -24.20
CA PHE A 427 3.38 -11.93 -22.75
C PHE A 427 2.01 -11.33 -22.41
N LEU A 428 1.66 -10.18 -23.00
CA LEU A 428 0.36 -9.54 -22.78
C LEU A 428 -0.80 -10.47 -23.14
N GLU A 429 -0.70 -11.21 -24.24
CA GLU A 429 -1.72 -12.14 -24.69
C GLU A 429 -1.89 -13.35 -23.76
N GLU A 430 -0.80 -13.97 -23.31
CA GLU A 430 -0.88 -15.12 -22.41
C GLU A 430 -1.41 -14.72 -21.02
N TYR A 431 -0.96 -13.58 -20.46
CA TYR A 431 -1.53 -13.05 -19.22
C TYR A 431 -3.02 -12.70 -19.37
N ALA A 432 -3.41 -12.13 -20.52
CA ALA A 432 -4.81 -11.85 -20.82
C ALA A 432 -5.68 -13.12 -20.87
N LYS A 433 -5.15 -14.24 -21.40
CA LYS A 433 -5.84 -15.55 -21.37
C LYS A 433 -6.03 -16.08 -19.95
N LYS A 434 -5.15 -15.72 -19.02
CA LYS A 434 -5.30 -15.98 -17.58
C LYS A 434 -6.21 -14.98 -16.87
N GLY A 435 -6.85 -14.07 -17.61
CA GLY A 435 -7.73 -13.04 -17.04
C GLY A 435 -6.98 -11.91 -16.33
N ILE A 436 -5.65 -11.83 -16.49
CA ILE A 436 -4.82 -10.80 -15.89
C ILE A 436 -4.65 -9.66 -16.90
N LYS A 437 -5.08 -8.47 -16.51
CA LYS A 437 -5.01 -7.27 -17.35
C LYS A 437 -3.78 -6.45 -16.98
N ILE A 438 -2.79 -6.44 -17.85
CA ILE A 438 -1.63 -5.55 -17.76
C ILE A 438 -2.03 -4.16 -18.28
N TYR A 439 -1.98 -3.15 -17.41
CA TYR A 439 -2.33 -1.76 -17.72
C TYR A 439 -1.29 -1.10 -18.63
N GLY A 440 -0.01 -1.37 -18.37
CA GLY A 440 1.09 -0.86 -19.17
C GLY A 440 2.37 -1.66 -18.99
N LEU A 441 3.37 -1.34 -19.79
CA LEU A 441 4.69 -1.93 -19.70
C LEU A 441 5.79 -0.91 -19.97
N THR A 442 6.97 -1.20 -19.45
CA THR A 442 8.24 -0.67 -19.94
C THR A 442 8.89 -1.73 -20.81
N ILE A 443 9.67 -1.31 -21.81
CA ILE A 443 10.26 -2.23 -22.80
C ILE A 443 11.45 -3.00 -22.22
N GLN A 444 12.21 -2.35 -21.34
CA GLN A 444 13.41 -2.88 -20.75
C GLN A 444 13.65 -2.12 -19.45
N ASN A 445 13.88 -2.85 -18.36
CA ASN A 445 14.36 -2.35 -17.08
C ASN A 445 15.78 -1.83 -17.29
N GLU A 446 16.04 -0.59 -16.89
CA GLU A 446 17.38 0.01 -16.92
C GLU A 446 18.15 -0.23 -18.24
N PRO A 447 17.63 0.19 -19.40
CA PRO A 447 18.16 -0.16 -20.72
C PRO A 447 19.56 0.40 -21.04
N GLN A 448 20.16 1.13 -20.11
CA GLN A 448 21.53 1.63 -20.19
C GLN A 448 22.43 1.02 -19.09
N ASN A 449 21.98 -0.07 -18.46
CA ASN A 449 22.71 -0.83 -17.45
C ASN A 449 22.91 -2.27 -17.93
N GLU A 450 24.11 -2.78 -17.72
CA GLU A 450 24.53 -4.13 -18.09
C GLU A 450 25.27 -4.75 -16.89
N THR A 451 24.78 -5.89 -16.38
CA THR A 451 25.18 -6.39 -15.06
C THR A 451 25.09 -7.92 -14.95
N VAL A 452 25.51 -8.48 -13.81
CA VAL A 452 25.71 -9.92 -13.53
C VAL A 452 24.42 -10.72 -13.27
N TYR A 453 23.27 -10.08 -13.41
CA TYR A 453 21.93 -10.64 -13.34
C TYR A 453 21.15 -10.19 -14.60
N PRO A 454 19.90 -10.67 -14.82
CA PRO A 454 19.14 -10.36 -16.03
C PRO A 454 19.19 -8.88 -16.41
N SER A 455 19.77 -8.58 -17.57
CA SER A 455 19.95 -7.22 -18.07
C SER A 455 20.20 -7.23 -19.57
N MET A 456 19.84 -6.13 -20.24
CA MET A 456 20.09 -5.96 -21.67
C MET A 456 20.16 -4.47 -22.02
N LEU A 457 21.19 -4.08 -22.76
CA LEU A 457 21.28 -2.74 -23.33
C LEU A 457 20.29 -2.58 -24.48
N VAL A 458 19.47 -1.52 -24.42
CA VAL A 458 18.55 -1.10 -25.47
C VAL A 458 18.70 0.40 -25.66
N ASN A 459 19.24 0.83 -26.81
CA ASN A 459 19.42 2.25 -27.06
C ASN A 459 18.08 2.96 -27.34
N ALA A 460 18.08 4.29 -27.35
CA ALA A 460 16.87 5.11 -27.49
C ALA A 460 16.13 4.86 -28.82
N GLU A 461 16.85 4.65 -29.91
CA GLU A 461 16.28 4.33 -31.22
C GLU A 461 15.58 2.98 -31.22
N GLN A 462 16.26 1.94 -30.72
CA GLN A 462 15.71 0.60 -30.58
C GLN A 462 14.45 0.61 -29.71
N ASN A 463 14.47 1.29 -28.57
CA ASN A 463 13.32 1.41 -27.67
C ASN A 463 12.12 2.07 -28.39
N GLY A 464 12.35 3.15 -29.14
CA GLY A 464 11.32 3.78 -29.97
C GLY A 464 10.76 2.85 -31.05
N ARG A 465 11.63 2.14 -31.79
CA ARG A 465 11.22 1.18 -32.84
C ARG A 465 10.42 0.01 -32.26
N VAL A 466 10.84 -0.53 -31.11
CA VAL A 466 10.11 -1.59 -30.39
C VAL A 466 8.74 -1.09 -29.93
N ALA A 467 8.64 0.12 -29.37
CA ALA A 467 7.36 0.69 -28.95
C ALA A 467 6.36 0.79 -30.11
N VAL A 468 6.82 1.25 -31.28
CA VAL A 468 5.99 1.32 -32.50
C VAL A 468 5.48 -0.06 -32.90
N LYS A 469 6.34 -1.08 -32.87
CA LYS A 469 5.98 -2.46 -33.19
C LYS A 469 5.01 -3.08 -32.18
N ILE A 470 5.22 -2.86 -30.88
CA ILE A 470 4.28 -3.31 -29.84
C ILE A 470 2.90 -2.71 -30.09
N ARG A 471 2.80 -1.41 -30.40
CA ARG A 471 1.52 -0.76 -30.71
C ARG A 471 0.82 -1.40 -31.91
N GLN A 472 1.56 -1.73 -32.96
CA GLN A 472 1.02 -2.38 -34.17
C GLN A 472 0.50 -3.78 -33.85
N TYR A 473 1.30 -4.62 -33.18
CA TYR A 473 0.92 -5.99 -32.86
C TYR A 473 -0.20 -6.07 -31.83
N ALA A 474 -0.18 -5.23 -30.79
CA ALA A 474 -1.23 -5.22 -29.78
C ALA A 474 -2.60 -4.81 -30.37
N ALA A 475 -2.62 -3.90 -31.34
CA ALA A 475 -3.85 -3.49 -32.03
C ALA A 475 -4.47 -4.62 -32.88
N GLN A 476 -3.65 -5.53 -33.40
CA GLN A 476 -4.10 -6.66 -34.22
C GLN A 476 -4.55 -7.86 -33.38
N SER A 477 -4.12 -7.96 -32.12
CA SER A 477 -4.43 -9.09 -31.26
C SER A 477 -5.92 -9.21 -30.93
N PRO A 478 -6.60 -10.31 -31.33
CA PRO A 478 -7.98 -10.56 -30.93
C PRO A 478 -8.14 -10.81 -29.43
N VAL A 479 -7.11 -11.37 -28.77
CA VAL A 479 -7.12 -11.65 -27.33
C VAL A 479 -7.08 -10.34 -26.55
N LEU A 480 -6.16 -9.44 -26.89
CA LEU A 480 -6.07 -8.13 -26.23
C LEU A 480 -7.30 -7.25 -26.50
N ARG A 481 -7.87 -7.32 -27.72
CA ARG A 481 -9.13 -6.63 -28.04
C ARG A 481 -10.27 -7.11 -27.15
N ARG A 482 -10.43 -8.42 -26.95
CA ARG A 482 -11.48 -9.00 -26.08
C ARG A 482 -11.34 -8.55 -24.62
N MET A 483 -10.11 -8.34 -24.15
CA MET A 483 -9.81 -7.88 -22.79
C MET A 483 -9.76 -6.34 -22.66
N GLY A 484 -10.04 -5.60 -23.73
CA GLY A 484 -10.01 -4.13 -23.75
C GLY A 484 -8.61 -3.57 -23.43
N ILE A 485 -7.56 -4.21 -23.95
CA ILE A 485 -6.15 -3.81 -23.81
C ILE A 485 -5.39 -3.85 -25.15
N SER A 486 -6.08 -3.67 -26.27
CA SER A 486 -5.42 -3.50 -27.58
C SER A 486 -4.53 -2.25 -27.66
N HIS A 487 -4.65 -1.34 -26.68
CA HIS A 487 -3.81 -0.17 -26.53
C HIS A 487 -3.16 -0.12 -25.13
N PRO A 488 -2.18 -0.98 -24.82
CA PRO A 488 -1.48 -0.91 -23.55
C PRO A 488 -0.76 0.44 -23.42
N LYS A 489 -0.57 0.91 -22.18
CA LYS A 489 0.33 2.04 -21.92
C LYS A 489 1.76 1.56 -22.11
N ILE A 490 2.55 2.32 -22.86
CA ILE A 490 3.98 2.02 -23.06
C ILE A 490 4.75 3.19 -22.45
N TRP A 491 5.59 2.91 -21.46
CA TRP A 491 6.49 3.90 -20.89
C TRP A 491 7.91 3.59 -21.34
N ALA A 492 8.52 4.54 -22.02
CA ALA A 492 9.91 4.44 -22.45
C ALA A 492 10.88 4.62 -21.27
N PHE A 493 12.16 4.35 -21.54
CA PHE A 493 13.31 4.61 -20.67
C PHE A 493 13.43 3.72 -19.42
N ASP A 494 12.63 3.91 -18.37
CA ASP A 494 12.65 3.06 -17.16
C ASP A 494 14.03 2.97 -16.46
N HIS A 495 14.65 4.14 -16.22
CA HIS A 495 15.98 4.22 -15.62
C HIS A 495 16.21 5.58 -14.93
N ASN A 496 17.45 5.87 -14.54
CA ASN A 496 17.78 6.97 -13.63
C ASN A 496 17.52 8.37 -14.20
N PHE A 497 17.16 9.31 -13.31
CA PHE A 497 16.84 10.69 -13.66
C PHE A 497 17.91 11.37 -14.51
N SER A 498 19.19 11.13 -14.20
CA SER A 498 20.34 11.77 -14.86
C SER A 498 20.42 11.53 -16.38
N LYS A 499 19.82 10.45 -16.89
CA LYS A 499 19.90 10.08 -18.31
C LYS A 499 18.59 10.26 -19.08
N GLY A 500 17.47 10.47 -18.40
CA GLY A 500 16.15 10.38 -19.04
C GLY A 500 15.87 11.45 -20.09
N GLN A 501 16.28 12.70 -19.87
CA GLN A 501 16.06 13.76 -20.88
C GLN A 501 16.79 13.46 -22.19
N ALA A 502 18.07 13.09 -22.11
CA ALA A 502 18.87 12.77 -23.29
C ALA A 502 18.34 11.54 -24.03
N TYR A 503 17.94 10.49 -23.31
CA TYR A 503 17.38 9.28 -23.90
C TYR A 503 16.08 9.56 -24.67
N MET A 504 15.17 10.35 -24.08
CA MET A 504 13.90 10.71 -24.74
C MET A 504 14.13 11.63 -25.94
N ASP A 505 15.07 12.56 -25.85
CA ASP A 505 15.45 13.45 -26.96
C ASP A 505 15.98 12.67 -28.15
N GLU A 506 16.90 11.74 -27.91
CA GLU A 506 17.46 10.88 -28.96
C GLU A 506 16.38 9.98 -29.58
N MET A 507 15.52 9.37 -28.77
CA MET A 507 14.43 8.51 -29.26
C MET A 507 13.56 9.27 -30.27
N PHE A 508 13.12 10.49 -29.94
CA PHE A 508 12.22 11.23 -30.81
C PHE A 508 12.92 11.90 -32.00
N ALA A 509 14.23 12.15 -31.91
CA ALA A 509 15.03 12.59 -33.05
C ALA A 509 15.18 11.48 -34.09
N LYS A 510 15.43 10.24 -33.65
CA LYS A 510 15.66 9.09 -34.54
C LYS A 510 14.38 8.34 -34.94
N VAL A 511 13.36 8.35 -34.09
CA VAL A 511 12.09 7.63 -34.30
C VAL A 511 10.90 8.57 -33.99
N PRO A 512 10.60 9.55 -34.85
CA PRO A 512 9.50 10.49 -34.63
C PRO A 512 8.13 9.82 -34.42
N GLU A 513 7.91 8.65 -35.02
CA GLU A 513 6.71 7.82 -34.89
C GLU A 513 6.46 7.35 -33.45
N ALA A 514 7.51 7.28 -32.62
CA ALA A 514 7.40 6.87 -31.23
C ALA A 514 6.45 7.77 -30.43
N LYS A 515 6.29 9.05 -30.82
CA LYS A 515 5.32 9.98 -30.20
C LYS A 515 3.87 9.49 -30.28
N ARG A 516 3.53 8.65 -31.27
CA ARG A 516 2.20 8.01 -31.40
C ARG A 516 2.14 6.62 -30.76
N ALA A 517 3.28 6.05 -30.41
CA ALA A 517 3.38 4.71 -29.86
C ALA A 517 3.38 4.71 -28.32
N ILE A 518 4.14 5.61 -27.69
CA ILE A 518 4.29 5.65 -26.24
C ILE A 518 3.24 6.50 -25.55
N SER A 519 3.04 6.25 -24.25
CA SER A 519 2.14 7.01 -23.39
C SER A 519 2.88 7.84 -22.33
N GLY A 520 4.20 7.71 -22.24
CA GLY A 520 4.97 8.34 -21.19
C GLY A 520 6.40 7.83 -21.12
N THR A 521 7.09 8.24 -20.06
CA THR A 521 8.40 7.73 -19.67
C THR A 521 8.35 7.24 -18.23
N ALA A 522 9.23 6.29 -17.91
CA ALA A 522 9.40 5.73 -16.58
C ALA A 522 10.79 6.10 -16.05
N PHE A 523 10.93 6.19 -14.73
CA PHE A 523 12.15 6.60 -14.05
C PHE A 523 12.42 5.77 -12.79
N HIS A 524 13.71 5.65 -12.47
CA HIS A 524 14.25 5.14 -11.21
C HIS A 524 15.01 6.27 -10.49
N ASP A 525 15.22 6.11 -9.18
CA ASP A 525 15.92 7.09 -8.33
C ASP A 525 17.21 6.51 -7.70
N TYR A 526 18.10 5.97 -8.54
CA TYR A 526 19.46 5.58 -8.11
C TYR A 526 20.52 6.63 -8.47
N ASP A 527 20.21 7.55 -9.38
CA ASP A 527 21.09 8.65 -9.78
C ASP A 527 20.31 9.85 -10.36
N GLY A 528 20.79 11.07 -10.11
CA GLY A 528 20.18 12.33 -10.53
C GLY A 528 19.05 12.84 -9.62
N GLU A 529 18.28 13.82 -10.13
CA GLU A 529 17.26 14.54 -9.34
C GLU A 529 15.84 14.45 -9.93
N PRO A 530 14.77 14.41 -9.10
CA PRO A 530 13.38 14.26 -9.55
C PRO A 530 12.90 15.39 -10.46
N THR A 531 13.57 16.55 -10.43
CA THR A 531 13.28 17.68 -11.33
C THR A 531 13.40 17.29 -12.80
N ALA A 532 14.21 16.28 -13.14
CA ALA A 532 14.29 15.72 -14.49
C ALA A 532 12.94 15.20 -15.00
N MET A 533 12.11 14.61 -14.14
CA MET A 533 10.76 14.17 -14.51
C MET A 533 9.92 15.34 -15.01
N ASN A 534 9.95 16.47 -14.29
CA ASN A 534 9.20 17.66 -14.67
C ASN A 534 9.74 18.29 -15.96
N SER A 535 11.07 18.28 -16.17
CA SER A 535 11.69 18.73 -17.42
C SER A 535 11.19 17.94 -18.62
N VAL A 536 11.22 16.60 -18.52
CA VAL A 536 10.72 15.71 -19.59
C VAL A 536 9.22 15.87 -19.80
N LEU A 537 8.44 15.95 -18.71
CA LEU A 537 7.00 16.17 -18.77
C LEU A 537 6.67 17.47 -19.53
N LYS A 538 7.27 18.60 -19.14
CA LYS A 538 7.04 19.91 -19.77
C LYS A 538 7.38 19.91 -21.25
N LYS A 539 8.48 19.24 -21.64
CA LYS A 539 8.92 19.18 -23.03
C LYS A 539 7.94 18.42 -23.94
N TYR A 540 7.36 17.32 -23.44
CA TYR A 540 6.62 16.37 -24.28
C TYR A 540 5.11 16.32 -24.08
N GLN A 541 4.57 16.84 -22.97
CA GLN A 541 3.13 16.77 -22.67
C GLN A 541 2.22 17.42 -23.73
N ASN A 542 2.70 18.46 -24.42
CA ASN A 542 1.95 19.14 -25.49
C ASN A 542 2.10 18.46 -26.85
N GLN A 543 3.03 17.51 -26.98
CA GLN A 543 3.29 16.77 -28.22
C GLN A 543 2.64 15.38 -28.21
N ILE A 544 2.37 14.84 -27.02
CA ILE A 544 1.82 13.50 -26.82
C ILE A 544 0.62 13.60 -25.88
N PRO A 545 -0.62 13.45 -26.39
CA PRO A 545 -1.81 13.54 -25.56
C PRO A 545 -1.79 12.57 -24.37
N GLY A 546 -1.91 13.11 -23.16
CA GLY A 546 -1.90 12.31 -21.93
C GLY A 546 -0.53 11.74 -21.55
N PHE A 547 0.57 12.31 -22.05
CA PHE A 547 1.93 11.93 -21.66
C PHE A 547 2.10 11.93 -20.13
N SER A 548 2.62 10.84 -19.60
CA SER A 548 2.89 10.68 -18.17
C SER A 548 4.37 10.49 -17.89
N VAL A 549 4.83 10.96 -16.73
CA VAL A 549 6.10 10.52 -16.13
C VAL A 549 5.77 9.68 -14.90
N ASN A 550 6.44 8.56 -14.72
CA ASN A 550 6.12 7.55 -13.70
C ASN A 550 7.40 7.15 -12.97
N LEU A 551 7.36 7.07 -11.64
CA LEU A 551 8.43 6.43 -10.88
C LEU A 551 8.07 4.95 -10.69
N THR A 552 8.86 4.08 -11.29
CA THR A 552 8.55 2.66 -11.49
C THR A 552 9.41 1.74 -10.62
N GLU A 553 10.48 2.26 -10.04
CA GLU A 553 11.32 1.52 -9.10
C GLU A 553 12.12 2.46 -8.20
N ARG A 554 11.85 2.38 -6.89
CA ARG A 554 12.80 2.78 -5.82
C ARG A 554 12.26 2.35 -4.46
N SER A 555 13.01 1.58 -3.67
CA SER A 555 12.73 1.50 -2.23
C SER A 555 13.32 2.70 -1.49
N VAL A 556 12.54 3.30 -0.59
CA VAL A 556 12.96 4.42 0.26
C VAL A 556 12.49 4.20 1.69
N TRP A 557 13.18 4.80 2.66
CA TRP A 557 12.99 4.49 4.07
C TRP A 557 12.75 5.73 4.93
N GLY A 558 11.78 5.60 5.83
CA GLY A 558 11.53 6.54 6.92
C GLY A 558 11.07 7.90 6.44
N THR A 559 11.24 8.94 7.27
CA THR A 559 10.78 10.28 6.91
C THR A 559 11.56 10.89 5.75
N LYS A 560 12.85 10.58 5.59
CA LYS A 560 13.61 10.97 4.38
C LYS A 560 13.02 10.33 3.13
N GLY A 561 12.67 9.05 3.19
CA GLY A 561 12.04 8.34 2.08
C GLY A 561 10.62 8.83 1.78
N ALA A 562 9.81 9.06 2.81
CA ALA A 562 8.48 9.63 2.66
C ALA A 562 8.55 11.02 2.00
N ASP A 563 9.50 11.86 2.40
CA ASP A 563 9.75 13.15 1.76
C ASP A 563 10.17 12.99 0.30
N ARG A 564 11.03 12.03 -0.01
CA ARG A 564 11.41 11.73 -1.39
C ARG A 564 10.19 11.31 -2.24
N ILE A 565 9.24 10.56 -1.66
CA ILE A 565 7.95 10.24 -2.30
C ILE A 565 7.15 11.52 -2.60
N LEU A 566 7.10 12.47 -1.66
CA LEU A 566 6.48 13.78 -1.91
C LEU A 566 7.14 14.48 -3.09
N GLN A 567 8.47 14.50 -3.14
CA GLN A 567 9.22 15.14 -4.23
C GLN A 567 8.90 14.54 -5.60
N TYR A 568 8.69 13.22 -5.71
CA TYR A 568 8.29 12.62 -6.98
C TYR A 568 6.96 13.18 -7.48
N PHE A 569 5.93 13.19 -6.63
CA PHE A 569 4.62 13.74 -6.99
C PHE A 569 4.65 15.24 -7.23
N ARG A 570 5.49 16.00 -6.49
CA ARG A 570 5.68 17.43 -6.75
C ARG A 570 6.40 17.72 -8.07
N ASN A 571 7.12 16.74 -8.63
CA ASN A 571 7.85 16.85 -9.90
C ASN A 571 7.17 16.10 -11.06
N GLY A 572 5.84 15.93 -10.99
CA GLY A 572 5.06 15.48 -12.13
C GLY A 572 4.82 13.97 -12.21
N ALA A 573 5.41 13.17 -11.30
CA ALA A 573 5.15 11.73 -11.28
C ALA A 573 3.65 11.46 -11.11
N GLN A 574 3.09 10.59 -11.95
CA GLN A 574 1.73 10.09 -11.77
C GLN A 574 1.70 8.87 -10.86
N SER A 575 2.83 8.17 -10.71
CA SER A 575 2.91 6.97 -9.89
C SER A 575 4.22 6.84 -9.13
N TYR A 576 4.20 5.99 -8.10
CA TYR A 576 5.36 5.53 -7.37
C TYR A 576 5.27 4.03 -7.11
N ASN A 577 6.33 3.29 -7.38
CA ASN A 577 6.43 1.87 -7.06
C ASN A 577 7.70 1.61 -6.24
N SER A 578 7.51 1.18 -5.00
CA SER A 578 8.59 0.60 -4.19
C SER A 578 9.11 -0.66 -4.86
N TRP A 579 10.33 -1.08 -4.52
CA TRP A 579 10.92 -2.24 -5.18
C TRP A 579 10.33 -3.58 -4.66
N VAL A 580 11.10 -4.37 -3.92
CA VAL A 580 10.66 -5.70 -3.45
C VAL A 580 9.63 -5.57 -2.32
N THR A 581 8.50 -6.26 -2.45
CA THR A 581 7.43 -6.26 -1.43
C THR A 581 7.80 -7.04 -0.19
N MET A 582 8.34 -8.26 -0.39
CA MET A 582 8.60 -9.21 0.68
C MET A 582 9.86 -10.04 0.44
N LEU A 583 10.64 -10.19 1.51
CA LEU A 583 11.67 -11.22 1.68
C LEU A 583 11.43 -11.97 2.99
N ASP A 584 12.11 -13.09 3.19
CA ASP A 584 12.15 -13.73 4.51
C ASP A 584 13.26 -13.15 5.40
N SER A 585 13.27 -13.58 6.66
CA SER A 585 14.25 -13.19 7.69
C SER A 585 15.71 -13.55 7.31
N ASN A 586 15.93 -14.42 6.32
CA ASN A 586 17.24 -14.76 5.78
C ASN A 586 17.61 -13.91 4.56
N THR A 587 16.88 -12.83 4.29
CA THR A 587 17.00 -12.00 3.07
C THR A 587 16.79 -12.78 1.77
N SER A 588 15.98 -13.85 1.82
CA SER A 588 15.90 -14.89 0.80
C SER A 588 14.48 -15.06 0.22
N PRO A 589 14.33 -15.68 -0.97
CA PRO A 589 15.39 -15.94 -1.94
C PRO A 589 15.82 -14.66 -2.66
N THR A 590 17.07 -14.57 -3.08
CA THR A 590 17.53 -13.53 -4.00
C THR A 590 18.81 -13.99 -4.70
N LYS A 591 18.99 -13.57 -5.94
CA LYS A 591 20.26 -13.67 -6.67
C LYS A 591 20.94 -12.30 -6.81
N PHE A 592 20.42 -11.29 -6.11
CA PHE A 592 21.04 -9.99 -5.99
C PHE A 592 22.36 -10.12 -5.20
N PRO A 593 23.49 -9.64 -5.73
CA PRO A 593 24.80 -9.91 -5.15
C PRO A 593 25.15 -9.04 -3.93
N TRP A 594 24.32 -8.03 -3.62
CA TRP A 594 24.62 -7.04 -2.59
C TRP A 594 23.72 -7.17 -1.37
N LYS A 595 24.11 -6.49 -0.29
CA LYS A 595 23.32 -6.42 0.93
C LYS A 595 21.93 -5.84 0.63
N VAL A 596 20.90 -6.51 1.13
CA VAL A 596 19.51 -6.10 0.93
C VAL A 596 19.01 -5.35 2.16
N ASP A 597 18.41 -4.18 1.94
CA ASP A 597 17.72 -3.44 2.99
C ASP A 597 16.33 -4.05 3.29
N PRO A 598 15.74 -3.80 4.48
CA PRO A 598 14.42 -4.33 4.83
C PRO A 598 13.34 -3.99 3.80
N THR A 599 12.56 -5.00 3.43
CA THR A 599 11.36 -4.87 2.57
C THR A 599 10.14 -4.44 3.38
N LEU A 600 8.99 -4.22 2.74
CA LEU A 600 7.76 -3.77 3.40
C LEU A 600 7.22 -4.84 4.37
N LEU A 601 7.39 -6.10 4.00
CA LEU A 601 6.92 -7.26 4.75
C LEU A 601 8.06 -8.27 4.89
N ILE A 602 8.25 -8.83 6.07
CA ILE A 602 9.26 -9.84 6.31
C ILE A 602 8.58 -11.12 6.76
N LYS A 603 8.85 -12.22 6.04
CA LYS A 603 8.35 -13.55 6.38
C LYS A 603 9.28 -14.21 7.40
N ASP A 604 8.71 -14.80 8.45
CA ASP A 604 9.44 -15.74 9.30
C ASP A 604 9.68 -17.05 8.52
N PRO A 605 10.92 -17.48 8.26
CA PRO A 605 11.19 -18.73 7.53
C PRO A 605 10.83 -19.97 8.35
N ALA A 606 10.86 -19.91 9.68
CA ALA A 606 10.63 -21.04 10.57
C ALA A 606 9.15 -21.37 10.76
N ASN A 607 8.26 -20.40 10.56
CA ASN A 607 6.82 -20.60 10.71
C ASN A 607 6.00 -19.85 9.64
N ARG A 608 4.69 -19.68 9.90
CA ARG A 608 3.73 -19.05 8.97
C ARG A 608 3.53 -17.55 9.24
N ASN A 609 4.27 -16.97 10.18
CA ASN A 609 4.15 -15.58 10.57
C ASN A 609 4.89 -14.66 9.58
N TYR A 610 4.49 -13.39 9.62
CA TYR A 610 5.18 -12.30 8.97
C TYR A 610 5.01 -11.05 9.83
N TRP A 611 5.86 -10.05 9.62
CA TRP A 611 5.68 -8.73 10.20
C TRP A 611 5.86 -7.64 9.15
N THR A 612 5.34 -6.47 9.48
CA THR A 612 5.34 -5.27 8.65
C THR A 612 6.40 -4.30 9.14
N THR A 613 7.21 -3.76 8.24
CA THR A 613 8.18 -2.71 8.57
C THR A 613 7.51 -1.32 8.56
N PRO A 614 8.18 -0.25 9.02
CA PRO A 614 7.62 1.11 9.01
C PRO A 614 7.21 1.55 7.60
N GLU A 615 7.95 1.08 6.58
CA GLU A 615 7.70 1.40 5.17
C GLU A 615 6.31 0.96 4.71
N TYR A 616 5.78 -0.18 5.17
CA TYR A 616 4.40 -0.59 4.89
C TYR A 616 3.38 0.46 5.38
N TYR A 617 3.58 0.99 6.58
CA TYR A 617 2.69 2.00 7.16
C TYR A 617 2.90 3.39 6.54
N VAL A 618 4.12 3.71 6.09
CA VAL A 618 4.38 4.93 5.32
C VAL A 618 3.63 4.86 3.99
N MET A 619 3.69 3.73 3.28
CA MET A 619 2.88 3.52 2.07
C MET A 619 1.39 3.69 2.35
N GLY A 620 0.92 3.23 3.51
CA GLY A 620 -0.46 3.40 3.96
C GLY A 620 -0.88 4.85 4.24
N GLN A 621 0.05 5.75 4.61
CA GLN A 621 -0.26 7.19 4.73
C GLN A 621 -0.60 7.81 3.37
N PHE A 622 -0.19 7.21 2.27
CA PHE A 622 -0.60 7.63 0.94
C PHE A 622 -1.76 6.78 0.41
N GLY A 623 -1.56 5.46 0.26
CA GLY A 623 -2.46 4.58 -0.48
C GLY A 623 -3.88 4.50 0.08
N ARG A 624 -4.07 4.67 1.39
CA ARG A 624 -5.42 4.70 2.00
C ARG A 624 -6.23 5.94 1.59
N TYR A 625 -5.56 7.06 1.32
CA TYR A 625 -6.20 8.37 1.19
C TYR A 625 -6.08 8.97 -0.22
N VAL A 626 -4.93 8.81 -0.87
CA VAL A 626 -4.66 9.28 -2.22
C VAL A 626 -5.08 8.19 -3.21
N ARG A 627 -6.21 8.39 -3.87
CA ARG A 627 -6.83 7.40 -4.77
C ARG A 627 -6.64 7.78 -6.24
N PRO A 628 -6.56 6.80 -7.17
CA PRO A 628 -6.46 7.06 -8.59
C PRO A 628 -7.53 8.04 -9.08
N GLY A 629 -7.10 9.03 -9.87
CA GLY A 629 -7.97 10.10 -10.38
C GLY A 629 -7.90 11.41 -9.61
N MET A 630 -7.35 11.41 -8.39
CA MET A 630 -7.06 12.66 -7.66
C MET A 630 -5.99 13.48 -8.39
N LYS A 631 -6.04 14.80 -8.24
CA LYS A 631 -5.08 15.74 -8.82
C LYS A 631 -4.06 16.18 -7.78
N VAL A 632 -2.77 16.21 -8.13
CA VAL A 632 -1.78 16.90 -7.29
C VAL A 632 -2.09 18.40 -7.33
N ILE A 633 -2.07 19.07 -6.18
CA ILE A 633 -2.34 20.51 -6.04
C ILE A 633 -1.07 21.23 -5.64
N SER A 634 -0.88 22.43 -6.18
CA SER A 634 0.23 23.29 -5.79
C SER A 634 0.16 23.64 -4.31
N SER A 635 1.28 23.46 -3.62
CA SER A 635 1.51 23.97 -2.27
C SER A 635 2.94 24.46 -2.11
N THR A 636 3.19 25.36 -1.15
CA THR A 636 4.58 25.61 -0.71
C THR A 636 5.16 24.30 -0.18
N TYR A 637 6.43 24.04 -0.47
CA TYR A 637 7.07 22.80 -0.06
C TYR A 637 7.21 22.70 1.46
N GLY A 638 7.57 23.81 2.10
CA GLY A 638 8.02 23.86 3.49
C GLY A 638 9.54 23.67 3.58
N SER A 639 10.02 22.97 4.60
CA SER A 639 11.45 22.69 4.81
C SER A 639 11.65 21.35 5.52
N THR A 640 12.76 20.66 5.24
CA THR A 640 13.20 19.46 5.97
C THR A 640 13.48 19.75 7.44
N ASP A 641 13.72 21.01 7.80
CA ASP A 641 13.88 21.48 9.18
C ASP A 641 12.54 21.79 9.87
N SER A 642 11.42 21.57 9.18
CA SER A 642 10.06 21.69 9.74
C SER A 642 9.15 20.62 9.14
N ILE A 643 8.24 21.01 8.25
CA ILE A 643 7.30 20.13 7.55
C ILE A 643 7.52 20.23 6.06
N THR A 644 7.64 19.09 5.40
CA THR A 644 7.49 18.98 3.94
C THR A 644 6.14 18.34 3.59
N ASN A 645 5.61 18.62 2.39
CA ASN A 645 4.28 18.13 2.02
C ASN A 645 4.01 17.95 0.52
N ALA A 646 2.98 17.15 0.22
CA ALA A 646 2.27 17.13 -1.05
C ALA A 646 0.75 17.09 -0.79
N VAL A 647 -0.01 17.76 -1.64
CA VAL A 647 -1.47 17.89 -1.52
C VAL A 647 -2.14 17.31 -2.75
N PHE A 648 -3.24 16.60 -2.52
CA PHE A 648 -4.05 15.94 -3.53
C PHE A 648 -5.50 16.37 -3.39
N TYR A 649 -6.20 16.56 -4.49
CA TYR A 649 -7.61 16.95 -4.54
C TYR A 649 -8.45 15.89 -5.24
N ASP A 650 -9.52 15.48 -4.57
CA ASP A 650 -10.59 14.68 -5.14
C ASP A 650 -11.68 15.63 -5.68
N GLN A 651 -11.71 15.76 -7.00
CA GLN A 651 -12.68 16.59 -7.70
C GLN A 651 -14.12 16.09 -7.59
N PHE A 652 -14.34 14.80 -7.30
CA PHE A 652 -15.69 14.23 -7.18
C PHE A 652 -16.27 14.40 -5.78
N ARG A 653 -15.40 14.35 -4.75
CA ARG A 653 -15.79 14.51 -3.34
C ARG A 653 -15.60 15.92 -2.80
N HIS A 654 -15.01 16.82 -3.60
CA HIS A 654 -14.60 18.15 -3.18
C HIS A 654 -13.81 18.12 -1.86
N SER A 655 -12.83 17.22 -1.81
CA SER A 655 -12.01 16.95 -0.62
C SER A 655 -10.53 16.97 -0.94
N TYR A 656 -9.73 17.31 0.06
CA TYR A 656 -8.28 17.36 -0.01
C TYR A 656 -7.64 16.29 0.87
N VAL A 657 -6.46 15.87 0.46
CA VAL A 657 -5.56 15.02 1.24
C VAL A 657 -4.19 15.66 1.20
N MET A 658 -3.61 15.94 2.35
CA MET A 658 -2.24 16.41 2.51
C MET A 658 -1.44 15.32 3.21
N VAL A 659 -0.36 14.86 2.60
CA VAL A 659 0.66 14.06 3.28
C VAL A 659 1.77 15.02 3.71
N ALA A 660 2.07 15.03 5.00
CA ALA A 660 3.04 15.90 5.64
C ALA A 660 4.10 15.06 6.36
N VAL A 661 5.35 15.48 6.29
CA VAL A 661 6.49 14.73 6.84
C VAL A 661 7.28 15.63 7.77
N ASN A 662 7.50 15.18 9.00
CA ASN A 662 8.42 15.80 9.94
C ASN A 662 9.71 14.98 10.03
N GLN A 663 10.78 15.48 9.42
CA GLN A 663 12.09 14.82 9.46
C GLN A 663 12.92 15.17 10.71
N THR A 664 12.48 16.14 11.51
CA THR A 664 13.24 16.63 12.66
C THR A 664 13.12 15.69 13.87
N LEU A 665 13.90 15.99 14.91
CA LEU A 665 13.86 15.29 16.20
C LEU A 665 12.85 15.90 17.19
N GLU A 666 12.21 17.00 16.81
CA GLU A 666 11.22 17.69 17.61
C GLU A 666 9.86 17.69 16.90
N PRO A 667 8.73 17.72 17.60
CA PRO A 667 7.45 17.91 16.95
C PRO A 667 7.35 19.29 16.29
N GLN A 668 6.80 19.31 15.08
CA GLN A 668 6.71 20.51 14.26
C GLN A 668 5.26 20.95 14.16
N GLN A 669 4.99 22.17 14.59
CA GLN A 669 3.70 22.81 14.42
C GLN A 669 3.67 23.60 13.11
N PHE A 670 2.56 23.50 12.39
CA PHE A 670 2.36 24.22 11.13
C PHE A 670 0.89 24.56 10.90
N LYS A 671 0.65 25.55 10.05
CA LYS A 671 -0.67 25.84 9.47
C LYS A 671 -0.75 25.31 8.04
N ALA A 672 -1.87 24.74 7.66
CA ALA A 672 -2.21 24.53 6.25
C ALA A 672 -3.33 25.50 5.88
N GLN A 673 -3.05 26.40 4.93
CA GLN A 673 -3.93 27.50 4.55
C GLN A 673 -4.39 27.36 3.10
N PHE A 674 -5.70 27.52 2.86
CA PHE A 674 -6.34 27.45 1.54
C PHE A 674 -7.62 28.29 1.53
N HIS A 675 -7.89 29.07 0.48
CA HIS A 675 -9.16 29.82 0.29
C HIS A 675 -9.62 30.64 1.53
N GLY A 676 -8.71 31.30 2.26
CA GLY A 676 -9.05 32.06 3.48
C GLY A 676 -9.44 31.20 4.70
N LYS A 677 -9.28 29.87 4.59
CA LYS A 677 -9.48 28.86 5.63
C LYS A 677 -8.12 28.27 6.04
N GLN A 678 -8.04 27.72 7.24
CA GLN A 678 -6.85 27.02 7.71
C GLN A 678 -7.17 25.94 8.75
N PHE A 679 -6.23 25.02 8.93
CA PHE A 679 -6.12 24.24 10.16
C PHE A 679 -4.70 24.34 10.74
N LEU A 680 -4.61 24.28 12.06
CA LEU A 680 -3.35 24.22 12.82
C LEU A 680 -3.10 22.77 13.23
N ALA A 681 -1.92 22.25 12.91
CA ALA A 681 -1.54 20.88 13.20
C ALA A 681 -0.15 20.81 13.82
N THR A 682 0.09 19.75 14.59
CA THR A 682 1.42 19.36 15.05
C THR A 682 1.71 17.95 14.54
N THR A 683 2.84 17.75 13.87
CA THR A 683 3.33 16.42 13.49
C THR A 683 4.49 16.03 14.41
N PRO A 684 4.41 14.90 15.14
CA PRO A 684 5.49 14.47 16.02
C PRO A 684 6.83 14.29 15.29
N ALA A 685 7.92 14.27 16.05
CA ALA A 685 9.25 13.98 15.52
C ALA A 685 9.24 12.66 14.73
N LYS A 686 9.98 12.61 13.63
CA LYS A 686 10.14 11.40 12.80
C LYS A 686 8.83 10.70 12.42
N ASN A 687 7.77 11.48 12.18
CA ASN A 687 6.47 10.96 11.75
C ASN A 687 6.08 11.43 10.36
N VAL A 688 5.34 10.57 9.67
CA VAL A 688 4.57 10.88 8.47
C VAL A 688 3.11 10.98 8.88
N ALA A 689 2.46 12.08 8.51
CA ALA A 689 1.08 12.36 8.83
C ALA A 689 0.26 12.58 7.56
N THR A 690 -0.97 12.08 7.55
CA THR A 690 -1.92 12.40 6.49
C THR A 690 -3.12 13.11 7.07
N TYR A 691 -3.47 14.25 6.48
CA TYR A 691 -4.61 15.09 6.83
C TYR A 691 -5.61 15.07 5.68
N SER A 692 -6.89 14.92 5.99
CA SER A 692 -7.97 14.94 4.99
C SER A 692 -9.13 15.81 5.46
N TRP A 693 -9.68 16.60 4.54
CA TRP A 693 -10.77 17.53 4.83
C TRP A 693 -11.61 17.81 3.60
N HIS A 694 -12.84 18.27 3.80
CA HIS A 694 -13.69 18.77 2.74
C HIS A 694 -13.60 20.29 2.66
N GLU A 695 -13.85 20.82 1.46
CA GLU A 695 -13.94 22.27 1.25
C GLU A 695 -15.03 22.93 2.10
#